data_AF-A0A672Q8R1-F1
#
_entry.id   AF-A0A672Q8R1-F1
#
_cell.length_a   1.000
_cell.length_b   1.000
_cell.length_c   1.000
_cell.angle_alpha   90.00
_cell.angle_beta   90.00
_cell.angle_gamma   90.00
#
_symmetry.space_group_name_H-M   'P 1'
#
loop_
_entity.id
_entity.type
_entity.pdbx_description
1 polymer ?
#
loop_
_entity_poly.entity_id
_entity_poly.type
_entity_poly.pdbx_seq_one_letter_code
_entity_poly.pdbx_strand_id
1 'polypeptide(L)'
;GTFGRGESRDELARKKGAVLNQSAEKLHWEVKADCEKLQFDLRRKSEIQANIKHSQTRLEDFSRRAEKLEEFVNTTRKAIEEQRQQEEQLAEELVRGKVRMEEVNEELAQVLTKLQNARLDSQENRRQQRRDEVLESLRRLYPDTVYGRLVDLCQPIHKKYQVAVTKVFGKNMNAIVVTSAKVAHDCIRFLKEERAEPETFLPIDYIDFQTISTTFYMVPLRLREVQGAKLVVDVVQCAQNAPQLKRVIQYVCGNSLVCETLKDARRIAFDGPERLQTVALDGTLFRKSGVISGGSLDLRSKARRWEEKDMNKLKEEKDQLSSELRALMKLKRKEVDLKQIRAQSQGNQTRLKYSNSELDSIRKKSIPACQAEISKLRSELSNLEAQIEIQTESVELKDNEMKAVRDKINQLEDVVFADFCAEIGVANIREYEQDYLRMQQELEKKRLQFESQHTRLSIQIEYEQAQLEKLVKQMKKIKETIGKEEDVVISLKEVEDRLLIAVEETQSNLIELNNQLSEKTTLVKDAKTELDKTLKGLQEKSKVLVKIQKETICSEAALEQLRLSKHNLLLVCKIDGLPLTLISGALDDISDIQLDSESQSISTLDIYEREAQMVFDYSTLDSGLKAITEESEVEAELEKLKEGVSSLESMIMMSRAPNLKALEKIREVKDSFREVMDAFETSTHTTKKCSQEFEQVKSKRFHLFSQCFEHMSVVIDQIYKKLCRNTSAQAILSAENPNEPYLDGINYNCVAPGKRFMAMDNLSGGEKAIAALALVFAIHSFRPAPFFVLDEVDAALDNTNIGKVTGFFRMMSRESCQIIVISLKEEFYSRADALLGVYSMFDECMFSRLLTLDLTPYPLNEENATDREKDK
;
A
#
# COMPACT_ATOMS: atom_id res chain seq x y z
N GLY A 1 -65.50 -113.58 -50.58
CA GLY A 1 -65.22 -112.84 -49.34
C GLY A 1 -63.77 -112.44 -49.35
N THR A 2 -63.49 -111.13 -49.38
CA THR A 2 -62.20 -110.44 -49.10
C THR A 2 -62.36 -108.95 -49.47
N PHE A 3 -63.32 -108.25 -48.88
CA PHE A 3 -63.45 -106.79 -48.97
C PHE A 3 -64.05 -106.29 -47.64
N GLY A 4 -63.21 -106.18 -46.62
CA GLY A 4 -63.66 -105.79 -45.27
C GLY A 4 -62.56 -105.64 -44.21
N ARG A 5 -61.28 -105.53 -44.61
CA ARG A 5 -60.15 -105.36 -43.66
C ARG A 5 -59.31 -104.09 -43.91
N GLY A 6 -59.67 -103.25 -44.90
CA GLY A 6 -58.93 -102.02 -45.23
C GLY A 6 -59.30 -100.82 -44.34
N GLU A 7 -60.59 -100.52 -44.19
CA GLU A 7 -61.06 -99.29 -43.53
C GLU A 7 -60.77 -99.22 -42.01
N SER A 8 -60.60 -100.37 -41.35
CA SER A 8 -60.36 -100.40 -39.89
C SER A 8 -58.91 -100.03 -39.49
N ARG A 9 -57.94 -100.12 -40.42
CA ARG A 9 -56.54 -99.76 -40.14
C ARG A 9 -56.29 -98.26 -40.22
N ASP A 10 -56.90 -97.57 -41.18
CA ASP A 10 -56.71 -96.13 -41.38
C ASP A 10 -57.40 -95.29 -40.30
N GLU A 11 -58.59 -95.70 -39.82
CA GLU A 11 -59.24 -95.03 -38.68
C GLU A 11 -58.48 -95.21 -37.36
N LEU A 12 -57.87 -96.38 -37.15
CA LEU A 12 -57.06 -96.64 -35.95
C LEU A 12 -55.74 -95.86 -35.98
N ALA A 13 -55.13 -95.73 -37.17
CA ALA A 13 -53.94 -94.91 -37.40
C ALA A 13 -54.24 -93.41 -37.22
N ARG A 14 -55.38 -92.91 -37.73
CA ARG A 14 -55.82 -91.52 -37.54
C ARG A 14 -56.11 -91.19 -36.06
N LYS A 15 -56.76 -92.09 -35.31
CA LYS A 15 -56.99 -91.88 -33.87
C LYS A 15 -55.69 -91.92 -33.06
N LYS A 16 -54.76 -92.83 -33.38
CA LYS A 16 -53.44 -92.88 -32.73
C LYS A 16 -52.56 -91.68 -33.08
N GLY A 17 -52.58 -91.24 -34.35
CA GLY A 17 -51.90 -90.04 -34.82
C GLY A 17 -52.45 -88.77 -34.14
N ALA A 18 -53.77 -88.64 -33.99
CA ALA A 18 -54.38 -87.50 -33.30
C ALA A 18 -54.00 -87.42 -31.81
N VAL A 19 -53.94 -88.56 -31.11
CA VAL A 19 -53.51 -88.60 -29.69
C VAL A 19 -52.02 -88.28 -29.56
N LEU A 20 -51.18 -88.78 -30.46
CA LEU A 20 -49.75 -88.47 -30.48
C LEU A 20 -49.50 -87.00 -30.85
N ASN A 21 -50.26 -86.42 -31.78
CA ASN A 21 -50.19 -85.00 -32.12
C ASN A 21 -50.63 -84.11 -30.95
N GLN A 22 -51.74 -84.42 -30.26
CA GLN A 22 -52.11 -83.67 -29.06
C GLN A 22 -51.05 -83.75 -27.96
N SER A 23 -50.43 -84.93 -27.78
CA SER A 23 -49.33 -85.09 -26.83
C SER A 23 -48.09 -84.29 -27.25
N ALA A 24 -47.76 -84.26 -28.54
CA ALA A 24 -46.63 -83.52 -29.08
C ALA A 24 -46.86 -82.01 -29.03
N GLU A 25 -48.07 -81.53 -29.33
CA GLU A 25 -48.45 -80.13 -29.20
C GLU A 25 -48.38 -79.67 -27.75
N LYS A 26 -48.88 -80.48 -26.80
CA LYS A 26 -48.78 -80.16 -25.37
C LYS A 26 -47.33 -80.07 -24.89
N LEU A 27 -46.49 -81.06 -25.21
CA LEU A 27 -45.05 -81.01 -24.92
C LEU A 27 -44.37 -79.82 -25.62
N HIS A 28 -44.79 -79.49 -26.85
CA HIS A 28 -44.25 -78.38 -27.61
C HIS A 28 -44.52 -77.03 -26.94
N TRP A 29 -45.75 -76.81 -26.47
CA TRP A 29 -46.10 -75.62 -25.71
C TRP A 29 -45.38 -75.54 -24.36
N GLU A 30 -45.19 -76.68 -23.67
CA GLU A 30 -44.43 -76.74 -22.42
C GLU A 30 -42.94 -76.41 -22.62
N VAL A 31 -42.28 -77.00 -23.62
CA VAL A 31 -40.87 -76.69 -23.95
C VAL A 31 -40.70 -75.27 -24.46
N LYS A 32 -41.68 -74.75 -25.20
CA LYS A 32 -41.66 -73.35 -25.66
C LYS A 32 -41.77 -72.38 -24.48
N ALA A 33 -42.67 -72.66 -23.54
CA ALA A 33 -42.82 -71.85 -22.32
C ALA A 33 -41.57 -71.89 -21.44
N ASP A 34 -40.94 -73.07 -21.30
CA ASP A 34 -39.70 -73.21 -20.52
C ASP A 34 -38.49 -72.56 -21.25
N CYS A 35 -38.42 -72.64 -22.58
CA CYS A 35 -37.42 -71.90 -23.38
C CYS A 35 -37.59 -70.37 -23.27
N GLU A 36 -38.82 -69.87 -23.30
CA GLU A 36 -39.11 -68.43 -23.15
C GLU A 36 -38.72 -67.94 -21.74
N LYS A 37 -39.01 -68.72 -20.70
CA LYS A 37 -38.54 -68.46 -19.33
C LYS A 37 -37.02 -68.46 -19.23
N LEU A 38 -36.36 -69.46 -19.81
CA LEU A 38 -34.90 -69.55 -19.83
C LEU A 38 -34.27 -68.35 -20.55
N GLN A 39 -34.83 -67.92 -21.69
CA GLN A 39 -34.36 -66.73 -22.40
C GLN A 39 -34.58 -65.45 -21.59
N PHE A 40 -35.69 -65.34 -20.87
CA PHE A 40 -35.96 -64.24 -19.96
C PHE A 40 -34.93 -64.18 -18.82
N ASP A 41 -34.66 -65.32 -18.16
CA ASP A 41 -33.69 -65.40 -17.07
C ASP A 41 -32.25 -65.16 -17.57
N LEU A 42 -31.89 -65.59 -18.78
CA LEU A 42 -30.61 -65.26 -19.41
C LEU A 42 -30.45 -63.76 -19.72
N ARG A 43 -31.52 -63.09 -20.17
CA ARG A 43 -31.50 -61.61 -20.34
C ARG A 43 -31.34 -60.93 -19.00
N ARG A 44 -32.10 -61.34 -18.00
CA ARG A 44 -32.00 -60.82 -16.62
C ARG A 44 -30.61 -61.04 -16.01
N LYS A 45 -29.96 -62.18 -16.27
CA LYS A 45 -28.56 -62.42 -15.91
C LYS A 45 -27.64 -61.39 -16.53
N SER A 46 -27.77 -61.13 -17.84
CA SER A 46 -26.94 -60.16 -18.54
C SER A 46 -27.12 -58.72 -18.02
N GLU A 47 -28.35 -58.36 -17.64
CA GLU A 47 -28.67 -57.05 -17.02
C GLU A 47 -28.05 -56.93 -15.63
N ILE A 48 -28.17 -57.95 -14.77
CA ILE A 48 -27.55 -57.97 -13.44
C ILE A 48 -26.02 -57.90 -13.55
N GLN A 49 -25.41 -58.62 -14.51
CA GLN A 49 -23.96 -58.53 -14.76
C GLN A 49 -23.53 -57.13 -15.23
N ALA A 50 -24.33 -56.47 -16.07
CA ALA A 50 -24.09 -55.09 -16.49
C ALA A 50 -24.18 -54.11 -15.31
N ASN A 51 -25.19 -54.30 -14.44
CA ASN A 51 -25.36 -53.49 -13.23
C ASN A 51 -24.21 -53.68 -12.23
N ILE A 52 -23.72 -54.92 -12.04
CA ILE A 52 -22.54 -55.19 -11.22
C ILE A 52 -21.31 -54.45 -11.77
N LYS A 53 -21.07 -54.54 -13.08
CA LYS A 53 -19.95 -53.82 -13.72
C LYS A 53 -20.09 -52.30 -13.54
N HIS A 54 -21.29 -51.77 -13.72
CA HIS A 54 -21.56 -50.34 -13.53
C HIS A 54 -21.27 -49.88 -12.08
N SER A 55 -21.77 -50.62 -11.08
CA SER A 55 -21.52 -50.32 -9.67
C SER A 55 -20.05 -50.52 -9.27
N GLN A 56 -19.33 -51.45 -9.91
CA GLN A 56 -17.87 -51.60 -9.75
C GLN A 56 -17.11 -50.38 -10.29
N THR A 57 -17.43 -49.89 -11.49
CA THR A 57 -16.83 -48.65 -12.02
C THR A 57 -17.10 -47.44 -11.10
N ARG A 58 -18.33 -47.32 -10.57
CA ARG A 58 -18.65 -46.25 -9.61
C ARG A 58 -17.83 -46.36 -8.32
N LEU A 59 -17.60 -47.58 -7.83
CA LEU A 59 -16.76 -47.83 -6.65
C LEU A 59 -15.30 -47.45 -6.91
N GLU A 60 -14.76 -47.75 -8.08
CA GLU A 60 -13.41 -47.36 -8.49
C GLU A 60 -13.28 -45.83 -8.59
N ASP A 61 -14.27 -45.15 -9.17
CA ASP A 61 -14.30 -43.69 -9.26
C ASP A 61 -14.36 -43.02 -7.89
N PHE A 62 -15.22 -43.52 -6.98
CA PHE A 62 -15.27 -43.01 -5.60
C PHE A 62 -13.98 -43.27 -4.83
N SER A 63 -13.34 -44.43 -5.03
CA SER A 63 -12.05 -44.76 -4.42
C SER A 63 -10.94 -43.82 -4.91
N ARG A 64 -10.82 -43.62 -6.23
CA ARG A 64 -9.85 -42.69 -6.83
C ARG A 64 -10.09 -41.25 -6.38
N ARG A 65 -11.35 -40.84 -6.25
CA ARG A 65 -11.70 -39.51 -5.75
C ARG A 65 -11.32 -39.35 -4.27
N ALA A 66 -11.53 -40.37 -3.45
CA ALA A 66 -11.13 -40.37 -2.05
C ALA A 66 -9.60 -40.25 -1.89
N GLU A 67 -8.82 -41.01 -2.67
CA GLU A 67 -7.35 -40.93 -2.66
C GLU A 67 -6.83 -39.54 -3.01
N LYS A 68 -7.35 -38.94 -4.09
CA LYS A 68 -6.98 -37.56 -4.49
C LYS A 68 -7.35 -36.52 -3.43
N LEU A 69 -8.53 -36.65 -2.82
CA LEU A 69 -8.95 -35.80 -1.71
C LEU A 69 -8.03 -35.95 -0.50
N GLU A 70 -7.55 -37.17 -0.22
CA GLU A 70 -6.67 -37.45 0.91
C GLU A 70 -5.26 -36.86 0.70
N GLU A 71 -4.72 -36.96 -0.52
CA GLU A 71 -3.48 -36.27 -0.91
C GLU A 71 -3.63 -34.75 -0.74
N PHE A 72 -4.74 -34.18 -1.23
CA PHE A 72 -5.03 -32.75 -1.12
C PHE A 72 -5.20 -32.28 0.34
N VAL A 73 -5.85 -33.08 1.17
CA VAL A 73 -5.99 -32.83 2.62
C VAL A 73 -4.61 -32.80 3.27
N ASN A 74 -3.73 -33.75 2.94
CA ASN A 74 -2.39 -33.82 3.50
C ASN A 74 -1.50 -32.64 3.06
N THR A 75 -1.53 -32.24 1.80
CA THR A 75 -0.79 -31.07 1.31
C THR A 75 -1.29 -29.78 1.95
N THR A 76 -2.61 -29.61 2.05
CA THR A 76 -3.22 -28.43 2.68
C THR A 76 -2.91 -28.35 4.16
N ARG A 77 -2.88 -29.50 4.86
CA ARG A 77 -2.50 -29.58 6.28
C ARG A 77 -1.04 -29.14 6.51
N LYS A 78 -0.11 -29.60 5.67
CA LYS A 78 1.30 -29.17 5.74
C LYS A 78 1.45 -27.66 5.51
N ALA A 79 0.76 -27.13 4.51
CA ALA A 79 0.77 -25.69 4.22
C ALA A 79 0.22 -24.84 5.39
N ILE A 80 -0.84 -25.31 6.07
CA ILE A 80 -1.37 -24.63 7.26
C ILE A 80 -0.35 -24.61 8.40
N GLU A 81 0.37 -25.72 8.61
CA GLU A 81 1.40 -25.80 9.67
C GLU A 81 2.56 -24.82 9.40
N GLU A 82 3.05 -24.78 8.15
CA GLU A 82 4.09 -23.84 7.73
C GLU A 82 3.64 -22.37 7.88
N GLN A 83 2.41 -22.05 7.46
CA GLN A 83 1.83 -20.71 7.60
C GLN A 83 1.66 -20.31 9.06
N ARG A 84 1.28 -21.25 9.93
CA ARG A 84 1.14 -21.01 11.37
C ARG A 84 2.48 -20.71 12.03
N GLN A 85 3.53 -21.47 11.70
CA GLN A 85 4.88 -21.20 12.21
C GLN A 85 5.38 -19.81 11.77
N GLN A 86 5.12 -19.43 10.52
CA GLN A 86 5.45 -18.08 10.03
C GLN A 86 4.64 -17.00 10.75
N GLU A 87 3.36 -17.24 11.01
CA GLU A 87 2.51 -16.31 11.76
C GLU A 87 3.02 -16.09 13.19
N GLU A 88 3.37 -17.17 13.90
CA GLU A 88 3.88 -17.11 15.28
C GLU A 88 5.22 -16.35 15.34
N GLN A 89 6.17 -16.66 14.44
CA GLN A 89 7.45 -15.95 14.36
C GLN A 89 7.28 -14.45 14.09
N LEU A 90 6.45 -14.11 13.09
CA LEU A 90 6.23 -12.72 12.68
C LEU A 90 5.44 -11.94 13.76
N ALA A 91 4.52 -12.59 14.47
CA ALA A 91 3.79 -12.01 15.59
C ALA A 91 4.74 -11.66 16.75
N GLU A 92 5.63 -12.58 17.13
CA GLU A 92 6.63 -12.34 18.17
C GLU A 92 7.60 -11.21 17.80
N GLU A 93 8.06 -11.17 16.55
CA GLU A 93 8.89 -10.07 16.04
C GLU A 93 8.16 -8.72 16.11
N LEU A 94 6.89 -8.66 15.71
CA LEU A 94 6.09 -7.44 15.72
C LEU A 94 5.79 -6.95 17.14
N VAL A 95 5.51 -7.85 18.09
CA VAL A 95 5.29 -7.48 19.50
C VAL A 95 6.57 -6.91 20.10
N ARG A 96 7.71 -7.59 19.93
CA ARG A 96 9.02 -7.08 20.38
C ARG A 96 9.36 -5.74 19.73
N GLY A 97 9.09 -5.61 18.44
CA GLY A 97 9.32 -4.38 17.69
C GLY A 97 8.46 -3.20 18.15
N LYS A 98 7.20 -3.44 18.56
CA LYS A 98 6.30 -2.40 19.09
C LYS A 98 6.80 -1.87 20.43
N VAL A 99 7.14 -2.75 21.37
CA VAL A 99 7.68 -2.36 22.68
C VAL A 99 8.97 -1.56 22.51
N ARG A 100 9.90 -2.05 21.68
CA ARG A 100 11.16 -1.34 21.42
C ARG A 100 10.96 0.01 20.73
N MET A 101 9.94 0.14 19.87
CA MET A 101 9.61 1.40 19.21
C MET A 101 9.12 2.46 20.20
N GLU A 102 8.35 2.07 21.22
CA GLU A 102 7.91 2.96 22.29
C GLU A 102 9.11 3.43 23.13
N GLU A 103 9.97 2.49 23.55
CA GLU A 103 11.22 2.80 24.28
C GLU A 103 12.11 3.79 23.50
N VAL A 104 12.39 3.52 22.21
CA VAL A 104 13.23 4.36 21.37
C VAL A 104 12.60 5.74 21.15
N ASN A 105 11.28 5.85 21.07
CA ASN A 105 10.60 7.15 20.98
C ASN A 105 10.73 7.96 22.27
N GLU A 106 10.65 7.32 23.43
CA GLU A 106 10.88 7.97 24.72
C GLU A 106 12.34 8.44 24.87
N GLU A 107 13.30 7.57 24.54
CA GLU A 107 14.73 7.90 24.53
C GLU A 107 15.03 9.06 23.58
N LEU A 108 14.48 9.03 22.36
CA LEU A 108 14.63 10.09 21.37
C LEU A 108 14.02 11.42 21.86
N ALA A 109 12.84 11.39 22.49
CA ALA A 109 12.22 12.59 23.07
C ALA A 109 13.08 13.19 24.20
N GLN A 110 13.69 12.35 25.04
CA GLN A 110 14.63 12.81 26.06
C GLN A 110 15.91 13.42 25.46
N VAL A 111 16.45 12.83 24.38
CA VAL A 111 17.63 13.39 23.70
C VAL A 111 17.28 14.69 22.97
N LEU A 112 16.11 14.77 22.32
CA LEU A 112 15.65 15.97 21.63
C LEU A 112 15.38 17.12 22.60
N THR A 113 14.80 16.87 23.77
CA THR A 113 14.61 17.91 24.81
C THR A 113 15.95 18.40 25.36
N LYS A 114 16.92 17.50 25.61
CA LYS A 114 18.30 17.87 25.98
C LYS A 114 18.97 18.72 24.89
N LEU A 115 18.82 18.36 23.61
CA LEU A 115 19.35 19.12 22.47
C LEU A 115 18.65 20.47 22.27
N GLN A 116 17.33 20.55 22.50
CA GLN A 116 16.56 21.79 22.38
C GLN A 116 16.95 22.78 23.47
N ASN A 117 17.11 22.31 24.70
CA ASN A 117 17.63 23.11 25.80
C ASN A 117 19.06 23.62 25.52
N ALA A 118 19.90 22.80 24.87
CA ALA A 118 21.23 23.23 24.42
C ALA A 118 21.19 24.22 23.24
N ARG A 119 20.18 24.14 22.35
CA ARG A 119 20.04 25.01 21.17
C ARG A 119 19.44 26.39 21.46
N LEU A 120 18.51 26.51 22.41
CA LEU A 120 17.88 27.78 22.78
C LEU A 120 18.91 28.80 23.32
N ASP A 121 19.99 28.32 23.94
CA ASP A 121 21.10 29.15 24.43
C ASP A 121 22.10 29.55 23.32
N SER A 122 21.92 29.08 22.09
CA SER A 122 22.89 29.16 20.99
C SER A 122 22.56 30.27 19.95
N GLN A 123 21.73 31.26 20.30
CA GLN A 123 21.43 32.40 19.39
C GLN A 123 22.65 33.29 19.04
N GLU A 124 23.80 33.14 19.73
CA GLU A 124 25.11 33.71 19.31
C GLU A 124 25.73 33.00 18.08
N ASN A 125 25.13 31.91 17.57
CA ASN A 125 25.74 30.98 16.61
C ASN A 125 26.20 31.59 15.29
N ARG A 126 25.55 32.60 14.71
CA ARG A 126 26.00 33.10 13.39
C ARG A 126 27.37 33.75 13.45
N ARG A 127 27.69 34.46 14.54
CA ARG A 127 29.02 35.04 14.73
C ARG A 127 30.03 33.97 15.10
N GLN A 128 29.61 32.98 15.88
CA GLN A 128 30.48 31.90 16.34
C GLN A 128 30.81 30.89 15.23
N GLN A 129 29.83 30.50 14.41
CA GLN A 129 30.02 29.68 13.21
C GLN A 129 31.00 30.32 12.24
N ARG A 130 30.89 31.64 11.99
CA ARG A 130 31.87 32.35 11.17
C ARG A 130 33.28 32.33 11.77
N ARG A 131 33.41 32.46 13.09
CA ARG A 131 34.71 32.33 13.78
C ARG A 131 35.26 30.90 13.68
N ASP A 132 34.42 29.89 13.81
CA ASP A 132 34.82 28.48 13.67
C ASP A 132 35.23 28.15 12.22
N GLU A 133 34.52 28.66 11.21
CA GLU A 133 34.86 28.54 9.79
C GLU A 133 36.21 29.20 9.46
N VAL A 134 36.44 30.40 10.00
CA VAL A 134 37.71 31.11 9.87
C VAL A 134 38.83 30.36 10.59
N LEU A 135 38.57 29.79 11.77
CA LEU A 135 39.56 29.00 12.51
C LEU A 135 39.90 27.67 11.82
N GLU A 136 38.91 26.99 11.23
CA GLU A 136 39.17 25.83 10.37
C GLU A 136 40.00 26.21 9.15
N SER A 137 39.71 27.36 8.54
CA SER A 137 40.48 27.88 7.40
C SER A 137 41.93 28.16 7.80
N LEU A 138 42.15 28.79 8.96
CA LEU A 138 43.49 29.02 9.53
C LEU A 138 44.22 27.70 9.86
N ARG A 139 43.54 26.70 10.45
CA ARG A 139 44.12 25.36 10.69
C ARG A 139 44.46 24.63 9.39
N ARG A 140 43.68 24.82 8.31
CA ARG A 140 43.96 24.22 7.00
C ARG A 140 45.14 24.88 6.30
N LEU A 141 45.27 26.20 6.42
CA LEU A 141 46.37 26.99 5.86
C LEU A 141 47.69 26.77 6.61
N TYR A 142 47.60 26.60 7.93
CA TYR A 142 48.75 26.52 8.84
C TYR A 142 48.62 25.37 9.87
N PRO A 143 48.61 24.10 9.43
CA PRO A 143 48.27 22.95 10.28
C PRO A 143 49.26 22.67 11.42
N ASP A 144 50.57 22.89 11.19
CA ASP A 144 51.60 22.58 12.18
C ASP A 144 51.98 23.76 13.08
N THR A 145 51.49 24.97 12.77
CA THR A 145 51.88 26.21 13.47
C THR A 145 50.75 26.86 14.26
N VAL A 146 49.50 26.48 14.01
CA VAL A 146 48.32 26.93 14.75
C VAL A 146 47.73 25.76 15.56
N TYR A 147 47.97 25.74 16.87
CA TYR A 147 47.47 24.68 17.76
C TYR A 147 45.96 24.78 18.00
N GLY A 148 45.40 25.99 17.96
CA GLY A 148 43.97 26.24 18.11
C GLY A 148 43.62 27.07 19.34
N ARG A 149 42.33 27.07 19.73
CA ARG A 149 41.84 27.88 20.86
C ARG A 149 42.23 27.27 22.18
N LEU A 150 42.41 28.14 23.16
CA LEU A 150 42.71 27.74 24.52
C LEU A 150 41.60 26.83 25.13
N VAL A 151 40.32 27.03 24.79
CA VAL A 151 39.20 26.15 25.21
C VAL A 151 39.28 24.74 24.62
N ASP A 152 39.79 24.59 23.41
CA ASP A 152 39.90 23.27 22.77
C ASP A 152 41.10 22.47 23.34
N LEU A 153 42.13 23.19 23.80
CA LEU A 153 43.44 22.65 24.19
C LEU A 153 43.55 22.26 25.67
N CYS A 154 42.70 22.80 26.54
CA CYS A 154 42.72 22.51 27.97
C CYS A 154 41.35 22.13 28.50
N GLN A 155 41.29 21.56 29.69
CA GLN A 155 40.04 21.20 30.35
C GLN A 155 40.20 21.30 31.88
N PRO A 156 39.22 21.88 32.61
CA PRO A 156 39.23 21.81 34.07
C PRO A 156 39.14 20.34 34.53
N ILE A 157 39.94 19.95 35.52
CA ILE A 157 39.99 18.56 36.02
C ILE A 157 38.63 18.10 36.56
N HIS A 158 37.83 19.02 37.11
CA HIS A 158 36.50 18.73 37.64
C HIS A 158 35.52 19.86 37.31
N LYS A 159 34.26 19.50 37.01
CA LYS A 159 33.14 20.45 36.77
C LYS A 159 32.98 21.55 37.82
N LYS A 160 33.36 21.30 39.08
CA LYS A 160 33.27 22.27 40.19
C LYS A 160 34.09 23.54 39.93
N TYR A 161 35.21 23.42 39.20
CA TYR A 161 36.13 24.53 38.95
C TYR A 161 35.88 25.27 37.63
N GLN A 162 34.93 24.80 36.83
CA GLN A 162 34.69 25.29 35.47
C GLN A 162 34.33 26.79 35.44
N VAL A 163 33.52 27.25 36.39
CA VAL A 163 33.13 28.67 36.51
C VAL A 163 34.33 29.54 36.92
N ALA A 164 35.12 29.07 37.90
CA ALA A 164 36.30 29.77 38.38
C ALA A 164 37.39 29.88 37.30
N VAL A 165 37.67 28.79 36.58
CA VAL A 165 38.64 28.76 35.47
C VAL A 165 38.18 29.65 34.33
N THR A 166 36.90 29.58 33.96
CA THR A 166 36.32 30.44 32.90
C THR A 166 36.46 31.93 33.24
N LYS A 167 36.30 32.30 34.52
CA LYS A 167 36.50 33.68 34.96
C LYS A 167 37.95 34.15 34.85
N VAL A 168 38.90 33.31 35.25
CA VAL A 168 40.33 33.62 35.17
C VAL A 168 40.77 33.76 33.72
N PHE A 169 40.26 32.90 32.85
CA PHE A 169 40.59 32.91 31.43
C PHE A 169 39.96 34.12 30.72
N GLY A 170 38.73 34.49 31.09
CA GLY A 170 38.11 35.76 30.70
C GLY A 170 38.15 36.01 29.19
N LYS A 171 38.87 37.06 28.77
CA LYS A 171 39.05 37.44 27.36
C LYS A 171 39.92 36.46 26.56
N ASN A 172 40.81 35.75 27.24
CA ASN A 172 41.76 34.81 26.64
C ASN A 172 41.16 33.42 26.38
N MET A 173 39.88 33.23 26.69
CA MET A 173 39.17 31.97 26.45
C MET A 173 39.18 31.58 24.96
N ASN A 174 39.01 32.55 24.07
CA ASN A 174 39.05 32.35 22.62
C ASN A 174 40.42 32.67 22.01
N ALA A 175 41.48 32.84 22.81
CA ALA A 175 42.79 33.14 22.27
C ALA A 175 43.35 31.94 21.50
N ILE A 176 43.88 32.19 20.30
CA ILE A 176 44.51 31.18 19.44
C ILE A 176 45.99 31.08 19.82
N VAL A 177 46.44 29.86 20.09
CA VAL A 177 47.86 29.58 20.38
C VAL A 177 48.60 29.27 19.08
N VAL A 178 49.69 29.99 18.83
CA VAL A 178 50.53 29.86 17.63
C VAL A 178 51.99 29.65 18.01
N THR A 179 52.78 29.04 17.14
CA THR A 179 54.21 28.79 17.41
C THR A 179 55.00 30.10 17.53
N SER A 180 54.91 30.98 16.52
CA SER A 180 55.76 32.17 16.40
C SER A 180 54.99 33.47 16.15
N ALA A 181 55.60 34.60 16.49
CA ALA A 181 55.02 35.94 16.26
C ALA A 181 54.84 36.25 14.76
N LYS A 182 55.72 35.73 13.89
CA LYS A 182 55.59 35.89 12.43
C LYS A 182 54.31 35.25 11.91
N VAL A 183 54.02 34.02 12.36
CA VAL A 183 52.79 33.30 12.02
C VAL A 183 51.56 34.04 12.54
N ALA A 184 51.64 34.65 13.72
CA ALA A 184 50.56 35.50 14.23
C ALA A 184 50.27 36.68 13.30
N HIS A 185 51.30 37.36 12.78
CA HIS A 185 51.13 38.46 11.83
C HIS A 185 50.52 38.01 10.51
N ASP A 186 50.91 36.84 10.01
CA ASP A 186 50.39 36.29 8.76
C ASP A 186 48.92 35.86 8.91
N CYS A 187 48.56 35.22 10.04
CA CYS A 187 47.17 34.94 10.39
C CYS A 187 46.33 36.23 10.52
N ILE A 188 46.88 37.30 11.11
CA ILE A 188 46.19 38.60 11.20
C ILE A 188 45.99 39.24 9.82
N ARG A 189 46.96 39.09 8.91
CA ARG A 189 46.86 39.58 7.53
C ARG A 189 45.73 38.86 6.80
N PHE A 190 45.68 37.53 6.92
CA PHE A 190 44.59 36.71 6.41
C PHE A 190 43.23 37.13 6.98
N LEU A 191 43.13 37.39 8.29
CA LEU A 191 41.89 37.88 8.91
C LEU A 191 41.44 39.25 8.35
N LYS A 192 42.38 40.14 8.01
CA LYS A 192 42.07 41.44 7.39
C LYS A 192 41.56 41.29 5.96
N GLU A 193 42.12 40.36 5.19
CA GLU A 193 41.70 40.05 3.82
C GLU A 193 40.27 39.48 3.80
N GLU A 194 39.97 38.54 4.71
CA GLU A 194 38.64 37.93 4.88
C GLU A 194 37.62 38.83 5.61
N ARG A 195 38.02 40.04 6.04
CA ARG A 195 37.20 40.98 6.83
C ARG A 195 36.58 40.34 8.08
N ALA A 196 37.34 39.47 8.74
CA ALA A 196 36.94 38.77 9.95
C ALA A 196 37.08 39.66 11.19
N GLU A 197 36.44 39.27 12.30
CA GLU A 197 36.55 39.99 13.58
C GLU A 197 37.96 39.86 14.18
N PRO A 198 38.43 40.86 14.95
CA PRO A 198 39.76 40.79 15.55
C PRO A 198 39.85 39.69 16.62
N GLU A 199 40.79 38.77 16.44
CA GLU A 199 41.08 37.69 17.39
C GLU A 199 42.42 37.91 18.11
N THR A 200 42.58 37.27 19.28
CA THR A 200 43.80 37.36 20.10
C THR A 200 44.69 36.16 19.83
N PHE A 201 45.93 36.42 19.42
CA PHE A 201 46.94 35.39 19.18
C PHE A 201 47.99 35.37 20.30
N LEU A 202 48.36 34.17 20.75
CA LEU A 202 49.37 33.93 21.78
C LEU A 202 50.55 33.16 21.16
N PRO A 203 51.62 33.86 20.73
CA PRO A 203 52.81 33.23 20.17
C PRO A 203 53.70 32.63 21.26
N ILE A 204 53.99 31.34 21.16
CA ILE A 204 54.79 30.60 22.17
C ILE A 204 56.23 31.16 22.26
N ASP A 205 56.82 31.57 21.14
CA ASP A 205 58.20 32.07 21.08
C ASP A 205 58.41 33.42 21.79
N TYR A 206 57.40 34.29 21.80
CA TYR A 206 57.51 35.69 22.20
C TYR A 206 56.89 35.99 23.57
N ILE A 207 56.30 34.99 24.22
CA ILE A 207 55.78 35.15 25.58
C ILE A 207 56.98 35.20 26.53
N ASP A 208 57.40 36.43 26.83
CA ASP A 208 58.42 36.68 27.84
C ASP A 208 57.90 36.26 29.20
N PHE A 209 58.60 35.28 29.78
CA PHE A 209 58.51 35.03 31.20
C PHE A 209 59.22 36.19 31.88
N GLN A 210 58.52 36.90 32.75
CA GLN A 210 59.15 37.12 34.04
C GLN A 210 59.35 35.73 34.64
N THR A 211 60.47 35.10 34.29
CA THR A 211 61.05 34.07 35.13
C THR A 211 61.01 34.63 36.53
N ILE A 212 60.42 33.86 37.43
CA ILE A 212 60.47 34.10 38.87
C ILE A 212 61.93 34.41 39.17
N SER A 213 62.24 35.71 39.29
CA SER A 213 63.61 36.16 39.47
C SER A 213 64.12 35.51 40.74
N THR A 214 65.38 35.11 40.69
CA THR A 214 66.11 34.17 41.54
C THR A 214 66.15 34.53 43.04
N THR A 215 65.45 35.59 43.47
CA THR A 215 65.23 36.00 44.86
C THR A 215 63.92 35.46 45.48
N PHE A 216 63.05 34.81 44.70
CA PHE A 216 61.69 34.44 45.13
C PHE A 216 61.42 32.92 45.11
N TYR A 217 62.44 32.08 45.31
CA TYR A 217 62.27 30.62 45.46
C TYR A 217 61.44 30.22 46.71
N MET A 218 61.16 31.15 47.63
CA MET A 218 60.39 30.89 48.85
C MET A 218 58.87 31.05 48.73
N VAL A 219 58.34 31.56 47.61
CA VAL A 219 56.93 31.97 47.53
C VAL A 219 55.99 30.93 46.89
N PRO A 220 56.39 30.12 45.89
CA PRO A 220 55.56 29.02 45.41
C PRO A 220 55.35 27.91 46.46
N LEU A 221 56.33 27.70 47.36
CA LEU A 221 56.18 26.76 48.49
C LEU A 221 55.20 27.31 49.54
N ARG A 222 55.33 28.59 49.93
CA ARG A 222 54.44 29.24 50.91
C ARG A 222 53.00 29.40 50.41
N LEU A 223 52.77 29.55 49.10
CA LEU A 223 51.41 29.62 48.52
C LEU A 223 50.72 28.25 48.38
N ARG A 224 51.48 27.15 48.34
CA ARG A 224 50.92 25.78 48.38
C ARG A 224 50.50 25.33 49.78
N GLU A 225 50.97 26.03 50.81
CA GLU A 225 50.69 25.77 52.23
C GLU A 225 49.49 26.55 52.78
N VAL A 226 48.85 27.42 51.99
CA VAL A 226 47.66 28.18 52.41
C VAL A 226 46.45 27.25 52.46
N GLN A 227 46.01 26.89 53.66
CA GLN A 227 44.82 26.06 53.86
C GLN A 227 43.59 26.71 53.20
N GLY A 228 42.94 26.00 52.27
CA GLY A 228 41.72 26.44 51.59
C GLY A 228 41.90 27.05 50.19
N ALA A 229 43.13 27.14 49.66
CA ALA A 229 43.40 27.67 48.31
C ALA A 229 44.30 26.76 47.46
N LYS A 230 44.04 26.69 46.15
CA LYS A 230 44.83 25.92 45.16
C LYS A 230 45.21 26.82 43.99
N LEU A 231 46.37 26.60 43.37
CA LEU A 231 46.75 27.36 42.18
C LEU A 231 45.86 26.98 40.99
N VAL A 232 45.36 27.96 40.23
CA VAL A 232 44.49 27.71 39.06
C VAL A 232 45.18 26.81 38.03
N VAL A 233 46.51 26.97 37.87
CA VAL A 233 47.32 26.16 36.93
C VAL A 233 47.26 24.66 37.27
N ASP A 234 47.19 24.30 38.55
CA ASP A 234 47.14 22.90 39.00
C ASP A 234 45.72 22.30 38.85
N VAL A 235 44.71 23.13 38.59
CA VAL A 235 43.30 22.75 38.41
C VAL A 235 42.92 22.55 36.93
N VAL A 236 43.81 22.94 36.01
CA VAL A 236 43.62 22.83 34.56
C VAL A 236 44.46 21.69 33.99
N GLN A 237 43.82 20.73 33.34
CA GLN A 237 44.46 19.65 32.61
C GLN A 237 44.70 20.05 31.15
N CYS A 238 45.88 19.75 30.63
CA CYS A 238 46.22 19.96 29.21
C CYS A 238 46.09 18.63 28.45
N ALA A 239 45.71 18.69 27.16
CA ALA A 239 45.80 17.53 26.28
C ALA A 239 47.26 17.03 26.17
N GLN A 240 47.46 15.72 25.94
CA GLN A 240 48.75 15.02 26.09
C GLN A 240 49.90 15.47 25.17
N ASN A 241 49.67 16.45 24.28
CA ASN A 241 50.68 16.98 23.37
C ASN A 241 51.10 18.40 23.80
N ALA A 242 52.40 18.53 24.07
CA ALA A 242 53.20 19.75 24.22
C ALA A 242 53.36 20.33 25.66
N PRO A 243 54.54 20.14 26.30
CA PRO A 243 54.94 20.92 27.50
C PRO A 243 55.03 22.43 27.24
N GLN A 244 55.02 22.84 25.97
CA GLN A 244 54.99 24.23 25.52
C GLN A 244 53.63 24.91 25.80
N LEU A 245 52.52 24.17 25.88
CA LEU A 245 51.20 24.74 26.23
C LEU A 245 51.08 25.11 27.71
N LYS A 246 51.82 24.41 28.58
CA LYS A 246 51.88 24.71 30.01
C LYS A 246 52.40 26.13 30.27
N ARG A 247 53.30 26.61 29.41
CA ARG A 247 53.84 27.98 29.45
C ARG A 247 52.76 29.03 29.18
N VAL A 248 51.94 28.79 28.16
CA VAL A 248 50.81 29.67 27.78
C VAL A 248 49.76 29.69 28.89
N ILE A 249 49.46 28.54 29.50
CA ILE A 249 48.51 28.45 30.61
C ILE A 249 49.05 29.14 31.87
N GLN A 250 50.34 29.04 32.16
CA GLN A 250 50.97 29.80 33.25
C GLN A 250 50.90 31.31 33.02
N TYR A 251 51.04 31.78 31.77
CA TYR A 251 50.86 33.19 31.42
C TYR A 251 49.40 33.66 31.62
N VAL A 252 48.42 32.89 31.12
CA VAL A 252 47.00 33.25 31.21
C VAL A 252 46.49 33.17 32.66
N CYS A 253 46.91 32.16 33.42
CA CYS A 253 46.49 31.99 34.82
C CYS A 253 47.27 32.89 35.79
N GLY A 254 48.52 33.22 35.49
CA GLY A 254 49.44 33.90 36.40
C GLY A 254 49.51 33.22 37.77
N ASN A 255 49.68 34.02 38.83
CA ASN A 255 49.68 33.55 40.23
C ASN A 255 48.26 33.53 40.83
N SER A 256 47.24 33.18 40.05
CA SER A 256 45.85 33.17 40.52
C SER A 256 45.57 31.93 41.38
N LEU A 257 44.91 32.15 42.52
CA LEU A 257 44.50 31.10 43.45
C LEU A 257 42.99 30.88 43.40
N VAL A 258 42.54 29.63 43.29
CA VAL A 258 41.15 29.20 43.48
C VAL A 258 40.90 28.92 44.95
N CYS A 259 39.88 29.54 45.52
CA CYS A 259 39.41 29.31 46.88
C CYS A 259 37.99 28.74 46.87
N GLU A 260 37.65 27.89 47.83
CA GLU A 260 36.33 27.24 47.88
C GLU A 260 35.21 28.21 48.25
N THR A 261 35.46 29.11 49.21
CA THR A 261 34.47 30.08 49.66
C THR A 261 34.87 31.52 49.30
N LEU A 262 33.87 32.38 49.11
CA LEU A 262 34.07 33.81 48.85
C LEU A 262 34.72 34.54 50.04
N LYS A 263 34.41 34.11 51.27
CA LYS A 263 35.01 34.67 52.49
C LYS A 263 36.51 34.40 52.54
N ASP A 264 36.91 33.18 52.21
CA ASP A 264 38.32 32.78 52.17
C ASP A 264 39.06 33.48 51.02
N ALA A 265 38.42 33.57 49.84
CA ALA A 265 38.98 34.28 48.69
C ALA A 265 39.29 35.76 49.01
N ARG A 266 38.38 36.45 49.71
CA ARG A 266 38.55 37.84 50.12
C ARG A 266 39.65 38.00 51.15
N ARG A 267 39.68 37.13 52.17
CA ARG A 267 40.69 37.14 53.24
C ARG A 267 42.09 36.97 52.67
N ILE A 268 42.27 36.00 51.78
CA ILE A 268 43.56 35.70 51.15
C ILE A 268 43.97 36.81 50.15
N ALA A 269 43.02 37.50 49.52
CA ALA A 269 43.32 38.59 48.58
C ALA A 269 43.81 39.89 49.25
N PHE A 270 43.22 40.29 50.39
CA PHE A 270 43.39 41.63 50.95
C PHE A 270 43.99 41.69 52.36
N ASP A 271 43.82 40.65 53.18
CA ASP A 271 44.22 40.69 54.61
C ASP A 271 45.68 40.24 54.83
N GLY A 272 46.39 39.83 53.79
CA GLY A 272 47.80 39.41 53.83
C GLY A 272 48.80 40.57 53.63
N PRO A 273 50.09 40.35 53.92
CA PRO A 273 51.15 41.36 53.73
C PRO A 273 51.37 41.73 52.26
N GLU A 274 51.06 40.83 51.32
CA GLU A 274 51.05 41.07 49.89
C GLU A 274 49.66 40.77 49.32
N ARG A 275 49.19 41.62 48.40
CA ARG A 275 47.92 41.40 47.70
C ARG A 275 48.07 40.31 46.65
N LEU A 276 47.22 39.29 46.75
CA LEU A 276 47.21 38.13 45.84
C LEU A 276 45.96 38.17 44.93
N GLN A 277 46.08 37.53 43.76
CA GLN A 277 44.94 37.35 42.86
C GLN A 277 44.20 36.07 43.24
N THR A 278 42.95 36.19 43.65
CA THR A 278 42.13 35.03 44.09
C THR A 278 40.80 34.99 43.36
N VAL A 279 40.30 33.77 43.12
CA VAL A 279 39.00 33.51 42.52
C VAL A 279 38.22 32.53 43.39
N ALA A 280 36.97 32.84 43.69
CA ALA A 280 36.06 31.92 44.38
C ALA A 280 35.37 30.98 43.38
N LEU A 281 34.85 29.84 43.85
CA LEU A 281 34.10 28.89 43.01
C LEU A 281 32.86 29.51 42.32
N ASP A 282 32.32 30.58 42.89
CA ASP A 282 31.18 31.33 42.32
C ASP A 282 31.55 32.22 41.13
N GLY A 283 32.84 32.36 40.82
CA GLY A 283 33.34 33.21 39.72
C GLY A 283 33.61 34.66 40.11
N THR A 284 33.69 34.99 41.41
CA THR A 284 34.15 36.29 41.90
C THR A 284 35.68 36.33 41.90
N LEU A 285 36.26 37.27 41.13
CA LEU A 285 37.70 37.44 40.97
C LEU A 285 38.17 38.73 41.67
N PHE A 286 39.18 38.58 42.52
CA PHE A 286 39.92 39.66 43.18
C PHE A 286 41.30 39.78 42.54
N ARG A 287 41.65 40.95 42.00
CA ARG A 287 42.98 41.21 41.41
C ARG A 287 43.91 41.89 42.43
N LYS A 288 45.22 41.73 42.23
CA LYS A 288 46.26 42.43 43.03
C LYS A 288 46.10 43.96 43.02
N SER A 289 45.58 44.50 41.92
CA SER A 289 45.29 45.94 41.74
C SER A 289 44.07 46.44 42.54
N GLY A 290 43.35 45.57 43.25
CA GLY A 290 42.15 45.93 44.02
C GLY A 290 40.85 45.89 43.23
N VAL A 291 40.89 45.56 41.93
CA VAL A 291 39.68 45.39 41.11
C VAL A 291 38.96 44.10 41.49
N ILE A 292 37.67 44.22 41.79
CA ILE A 292 36.76 43.10 42.09
C ILE A 292 35.81 42.94 40.91
N SER A 293 35.70 41.72 40.37
CA SER A 293 34.80 41.44 39.24
C SER A 293 33.98 40.18 39.48
N GLY A 294 32.65 40.29 39.38
CA GLY A 294 31.68 39.21 39.55
C GLY A 294 30.66 39.15 38.41
N GLY A 295 29.89 38.05 38.33
CA GLY A 295 28.87 37.85 37.29
C GLY A 295 28.55 36.37 37.04
N SER A 296 27.94 35.69 38.00
CA SER A 296 27.80 34.22 38.01
C SER A 296 26.88 33.66 36.90
N LEU A 297 25.87 34.41 36.44
CA LEU A 297 24.90 33.93 35.43
C LEU A 297 25.52 33.86 34.02
N ASP A 298 26.21 34.93 33.61
CA ASP A 298 26.95 34.99 32.33
C ASP A 298 28.15 34.04 32.34
N LEU A 299 28.84 33.92 33.49
CA LEU A 299 29.94 32.98 33.65
C LEU A 299 29.51 31.51 33.64
N ARG A 300 28.33 31.16 34.17
CA ARG A 300 27.79 29.79 34.08
C ARG A 300 27.41 29.44 32.64
N SER A 301 26.86 30.40 31.90
CA SER A 301 26.53 30.24 30.48
C SER A 301 27.81 30.05 29.64
N LYS A 302 28.85 30.85 29.89
CA LYS A 302 30.17 30.68 29.27
C LYS A 302 30.90 29.42 29.71
N ALA A 303 30.71 28.98 30.97
CA ALA A 303 31.27 27.74 31.48
C ALA A 303 30.70 26.52 30.74
N ARG A 304 29.42 26.48 30.36
CA ARG A 304 28.86 25.36 29.56
C ARG A 304 29.57 25.11 28.22
N ARG A 305 30.40 26.04 27.72
CA ARG A 305 31.22 25.86 26.51
C ARG A 305 32.23 24.71 26.61
N TRP A 306 32.67 24.36 27.82
CA TRP A 306 33.53 23.18 28.01
C TRP A 306 32.79 21.85 27.77
N GLU A 307 31.46 21.85 27.57
CA GLU A 307 30.60 20.67 27.35
C GLU A 307 30.30 20.41 25.85
N GLU A 308 30.99 21.07 24.92
CA GLU A 308 30.76 20.93 23.46
C GLU A 308 30.97 19.49 22.95
N LYS A 309 31.83 18.70 23.62
CA LYS A 309 31.99 17.26 23.36
C LYS A 309 30.76 16.44 23.76
N ASP A 310 29.99 16.88 24.76
CA ASP A 310 28.76 16.20 25.16
C ASP A 310 27.65 16.48 24.12
N MET A 311 27.67 17.63 23.45
CA MET A 311 26.74 17.93 22.34
C MET A 311 26.94 17.00 21.13
N ASN A 312 28.17 16.63 20.79
CA ASN A 312 28.43 15.69 19.70
C ASN A 312 27.99 14.27 20.05
N LYS A 313 28.20 13.83 21.30
CA LYS A 313 27.67 12.54 21.79
C LYS A 313 26.15 12.48 21.72
N LEU A 314 25.46 13.55 22.13
CA LEU A 314 23.99 13.62 22.04
C LEU A 314 23.48 13.63 20.59
N LYS A 315 24.25 14.17 19.63
CA LYS A 315 23.91 14.09 18.20
C LYS A 315 24.09 12.68 17.65
N GLU A 316 25.17 12.00 18.01
CA GLU A 316 25.41 10.60 17.64
C GLU A 316 24.33 9.67 18.20
N GLU A 317 23.97 9.83 19.48
CA GLU A 317 22.87 9.09 20.12
C GLU A 317 21.54 9.33 19.40
N LYS A 318 21.22 10.59 19.06
CA LYS A 318 20.02 10.93 18.29
C LYS A 318 20.01 10.27 16.91
N ASP A 319 21.14 10.29 16.19
CA ASP A 319 21.22 9.71 14.85
C ASP A 319 21.12 8.18 14.89
N GLN A 320 21.73 7.53 15.91
CA GLN A 320 21.56 6.09 16.17
C GLN A 320 20.10 5.73 16.46
N LEU A 321 19.46 6.40 17.42
CA LEU A 321 18.04 6.18 17.75
C LEU A 321 17.12 6.44 16.56
N SER A 322 17.42 7.45 15.72
CA SER A 322 16.65 7.72 14.50
C SER A 322 16.82 6.63 13.43
N SER A 323 17.98 5.98 13.39
CA SER A 323 18.25 4.86 12.48
C SER A 323 17.54 3.58 12.94
N GLU A 324 17.54 3.32 14.24
CA GLU A 324 16.82 2.20 14.87
C GLU A 324 15.31 2.37 14.69
N LEU A 325 14.78 3.58 14.90
CA LEU A 325 13.36 3.90 14.67
C LEU A 325 12.96 3.66 13.21
N ARG A 326 13.79 4.02 12.23
CA ARG A 326 13.54 3.72 10.81
C ARG A 326 13.51 2.22 10.53
N ALA A 327 14.37 1.43 11.17
CA ALA A 327 14.35 -0.03 11.03
C ALA A 327 13.07 -0.64 11.65
N LEU A 328 12.67 -0.17 12.83
CA LEU A 328 11.44 -0.60 13.50
C LEU A 328 10.17 -0.18 12.73
N MET A 329 10.17 0.97 12.06
CA MET A 329 9.09 1.38 11.16
C MET A 329 8.95 0.46 9.94
N LYS A 330 10.06 -0.07 9.41
CA LYS A 330 10.00 -1.09 8.35
C LYS A 330 9.40 -2.40 8.88
N LEU A 331 9.74 -2.79 10.10
CA LEU A 331 9.17 -3.97 10.74
C LEU A 331 7.65 -3.82 10.92
N LYS A 332 7.16 -2.65 11.35
CA LYS A 332 5.72 -2.35 11.48
C LYS A 332 4.95 -2.50 10.16
N ARG A 333 5.58 -2.26 9.01
CA ARG A 333 4.92 -2.48 7.69
C ARG A 333 4.58 -3.95 7.45
N LYS A 334 5.34 -4.89 8.04
CA LYS A 334 5.05 -6.34 7.98
C LYS A 334 3.78 -6.75 8.74
N GLU A 335 3.14 -5.84 9.48
CA GLU A 335 1.84 -6.10 10.12
C GLU A 335 0.73 -6.37 9.09
N VAL A 336 0.87 -5.82 7.87
CA VAL A 336 -0.03 -6.13 6.75
C VAL A 336 0.19 -7.57 6.27
N ASP A 337 1.45 -8.00 6.14
CA ASP A 337 1.81 -9.36 5.77
C ASP A 337 1.26 -10.38 6.78
N LEU A 338 1.33 -10.05 8.09
CA LEU A 338 0.76 -10.88 9.15
C LEU A 338 -0.76 -11.04 9.02
N LYS A 339 -1.48 -9.96 8.70
CA LYS A 339 -2.93 -10.02 8.45
C LYS A 339 -3.26 -10.87 7.22
N GLN A 340 -2.45 -10.76 6.17
CA GLN A 340 -2.60 -11.57 4.96
C GLN A 340 -2.35 -13.05 5.24
N ILE A 341 -1.29 -13.39 5.97
CA ILE A 341 -0.97 -14.78 6.36
C ILE A 341 -2.09 -15.37 7.23
N ARG A 342 -2.63 -14.61 8.19
CA ARG A 342 -3.80 -15.02 9.00
C ARG A 342 -5.02 -15.32 8.15
N ALA A 343 -5.35 -14.43 7.21
CA ALA A 343 -6.48 -14.62 6.31
C ALA A 343 -6.30 -15.86 5.42
N GLN A 344 -5.08 -16.08 4.90
CA GLN A 344 -4.75 -17.28 4.12
C GLN A 344 -4.84 -18.56 4.95
N SER A 345 -4.32 -18.55 6.19
CA SER A 345 -4.40 -19.67 7.12
C SER A 345 -5.85 -20.04 7.43
N GLN A 346 -6.70 -19.06 7.75
CA GLN A 346 -8.14 -19.28 7.97
C GLN A 346 -8.86 -19.79 6.70
N GLY A 347 -8.52 -19.26 5.53
CA GLY A 347 -9.05 -19.72 4.24
C GLY A 347 -8.66 -21.17 3.93
N ASN A 348 -7.41 -21.55 4.21
CA ASN A 348 -6.95 -22.93 4.04
C ASN A 348 -7.59 -23.86 5.07
N GLN A 349 -7.78 -23.41 6.30
CA GLN A 349 -8.39 -24.19 7.38
C GLN A 349 -9.87 -24.48 7.12
N THR A 350 -10.62 -23.52 6.55
CA THR A 350 -12.00 -23.74 6.10
C THR A 350 -12.06 -24.72 4.93
N ARG A 351 -11.19 -24.57 3.91
CA ARG A 351 -11.06 -25.54 2.80
C ARG A 351 -10.73 -26.95 3.28
N LEU A 352 -9.84 -27.08 4.27
CA LEU A 352 -9.49 -28.35 4.89
C LEU A 352 -10.71 -29.00 5.58
N LYS A 353 -11.53 -28.20 6.29
CA LYS A 353 -12.77 -28.70 6.92
C LYS A 353 -13.74 -29.26 5.90
N TYR A 354 -14.00 -28.54 4.81
CA TYR A 354 -14.89 -29.01 3.73
C TYR A 354 -14.35 -30.28 3.07
N SER A 355 -13.07 -30.28 2.71
CA SER A 355 -12.43 -31.44 2.06
C SER A 355 -12.45 -32.68 2.96
N ASN A 356 -12.21 -32.51 4.27
CA ASN A 356 -12.34 -33.60 5.25
C ASN A 356 -13.78 -34.10 5.38
N SER A 357 -14.78 -33.20 5.40
CA SER A 357 -16.18 -33.61 5.46
C SER A 357 -16.62 -34.38 4.21
N GLU A 358 -16.14 -33.99 3.04
CA GLU A 358 -16.39 -34.68 1.77
C GLU A 358 -15.72 -36.05 1.76
N LEU A 359 -14.44 -36.14 2.15
CA LEU A 359 -13.70 -37.40 2.26
C LEU A 359 -14.40 -38.37 3.23
N ASP A 360 -14.82 -37.88 4.40
CA ASP A 360 -15.58 -38.67 5.37
C ASP A 360 -16.91 -39.17 4.79
N SER A 361 -17.62 -38.35 4.02
CA SER A 361 -18.86 -38.75 3.37
C SER A 361 -18.63 -39.88 2.36
N ILE A 362 -17.57 -39.78 1.55
CA ILE A 362 -17.23 -40.77 0.53
C ILE A 362 -16.79 -42.08 1.19
N ARG A 363 -15.90 -42.03 2.18
CA ARG A 363 -15.38 -43.23 2.88
C ARG A 363 -16.41 -43.92 3.76
N LYS A 364 -17.22 -43.16 4.51
CA LYS A 364 -18.15 -43.75 5.49
C LYS A 364 -19.52 -44.08 4.90
N LYS A 365 -19.95 -43.40 3.83
CA LYS A 365 -21.28 -43.60 3.24
C LYS A 365 -21.22 -44.18 1.83
N SER A 366 -20.57 -43.51 0.88
CA SER A 366 -20.66 -43.86 -0.55
C SER A 366 -19.95 -45.18 -0.90
N ILE A 367 -18.71 -45.39 -0.43
CA ILE A 367 -17.94 -46.62 -0.68
C ILE A 367 -18.64 -47.85 -0.07
N PRO A 368 -19.02 -47.85 1.22
CA PRO A 368 -19.73 -48.98 1.81
C PRO A 368 -21.09 -49.26 1.16
N ALA A 369 -21.83 -48.21 0.75
CA ALA A 369 -23.10 -48.37 0.04
C ALA A 369 -22.92 -49.08 -1.30
N CYS A 370 -21.95 -48.67 -2.13
CA CYS A 370 -21.66 -49.37 -3.38
C CYS A 370 -21.16 -50.80 -3.15
N GLN A 371 -20.35 -51.06 -2.11
CA GLN A 371 -19.90 -52.41 -1.77
C GLN A 371 -21.08 -53.32 -1.36
N ALA A 372 -22.01 -52.80 -0.57
CA ALA A 372 -23.22 -53.52 -0.17
C ALA A 372 -24.18 -53.78 -1.35
N GLU A 373 -24.28 -52.84 -2.29
CA GLU A 373 -25.06 -53.01 -3.51
C GLU A 373 -24.46 -54.09 -4.43
N ILE A 374 -23.12 -54.08 -4.60
CA ILE A 374 -22.40 -55.11 -5.35
C ILE A 374 -22.59 -56.49 -4.71
N SER A 375 -22.53 -56.60 -3.37
CA SER A 375 -22.70 -57.90 -2.70
C SER A 375 -24.13 -58.45 -2.86
N LYS A 376 -25.15 -57.59 -2.78
CA LYS A 376 -26.55 -57.96 -3.07
C LYS A 376 -26.71 -58.45 -4.50
N LEU A 377 -26.28 -57.67 -5.49
CA LEU A 377 -26.40 -58.04 -6.91
C LEU A 377 -25.63 -59.33 -7.24
N ARG A 378 -24.48 -59.57 -6.60
CA ARG A 378 -23.74 -60.84 -6.75
C ARG A 378 -24.49 -62.03 -6.17
N SER A 379 -25.17 -61.86 -5.03
CA SER A 379 -26.00 -62.91 -4.47
C SER A 379 -27.23 -63.22 -5.34
N GLU A 380 -27.87 -62.19 -5.89
CA GLU A 380 -28.97 -62.34 -6.85
C GLU A 380 -28.50 -63.04 -8.12
N LEU A 381 -27.33 -62.67 -8.64
CA LEU A 381 -26.72 -63.34 -9.79
C LEU A 381 -26.51 -64.84 -9.53
N SER A 382 -25.94 -65.20 -8.37
CA SER A 382 -25.69 -66.60 -8.01
C SER A 382 -26.98 -67.41 -7.91
N ASN A 383 -28.05 -66.83 -7.35
CA ASN A 383 -29.36 -67.49 -7.27
C ASN A 383 -29.96 -67.68 -8.67
N LEU A 384 -29.86 -66.67 -9.52
CA LEU A 384 -30.36 -66.73 -10.90
C LEU A 384 -29.59 -67.75 -11.74
N GLU A 385 -28.28 -67.85 -11.55
CA GLU A 385 -27.43 -68.83 -12.24
C GLU A 385 -27.81 -70.27 -11.89
N ALA A 386 -28.05 -70.57 -10.61
CA ALA A 386 -28.55 -71.88 -10.20
C ALA A 386 -29.94 -72.19 -10.78
N GLN A 387 -30.80 -71.17 -10.88
CA GLN A 387 -32.15 -71.32 -11.43
C GLN A 387 -32.15 -71.56 -12.95
N ILE A 388 -31.26 -70.90 -13.68
CA ILE A 388 -31.00 -71.13 -15.11
C ILE A 388 -30.50 -72.56 -15.34
N GLU A 389 -29.58 -73.05 -14.50
CA GLU A 389 -29.01 -74.40 -14.64
C GLU A 389 -30.09 -75.49 -14.49
N ILE A 390 -30.96 -75.37 -13.48
CA ILE A 390 -32.10 -76.27 -13.29
C ILE A 390 -33.07 -76.22 -14.48
N GLN A 391 -33.36 -75.02 -15.00
CA GLN A 391 -34.23 -74.85 -16.16
C GLN A 391 -33.62 -75.43 -17.44
N THR A 392 -32.31 -75.28 -17.66
CA THR A 392 -31.63 -75.86 -18.82
C THR A 392 -31.73 -77.38 -18.81
N GLU A 393 -31.49 -78.03 -17.68
CA GLU A 393 -31.64 -79.48 -17.55
C GLU A 393 -33.09 -79.93 -17.81
N SER A 394 -34.07 -79.17 -17.32
CA SER A 394 -35.49 -79.48 -17.55
C SER A 394 -35.90 -79.34 -19.02
N VAL A 395 -35.40 -78.31 -19.71
CA VAL A 395 -35.65 -78.12 -21.16
C VAL A 395 -35.02 -79.24 -21.96
N GLU A 396 -33.77 -79.64 -21.65
CA GLU A 396 -33.09 -80.74 -22.36
C GLU A 396 -33.83 -82.08 -22.22
N LEU A 397 -34.32 -82.41 -21.02
CA LEU A 397 -35.11 -83.62 -20.79
C LEU A 397 -36.40 -83.63 -21.62
N LYS A 398 -37.17 -82.53 -21.59
CA LYS A 398 -38.44 -82.43 -22.34
C LYS A 398 -38.24 -82.37 -23.85
N ASP A 399 -37.14 -81.76 -24.32
CA ASP A 399 -36.81 -81.69 -25.74
C ASP A 399 -36.40 -83.07 -26.29
N ASN A 400 -35.74 -83.89 -25.48
CA ASN A 400 -35.47 -85.30 -25.81
C ASN A 400 -36.76 -86.14 -25.87
N GLU A 401 -37.70 -85.93 -24.95
CA GLU A 401 -39.03 -86.56 -25.01
C GLU A 401 -39.81 -86.11 -26.26
N MET A 402 -39.74 -84.83 -26.61
CA MET A 402 -40.41 -84.29 -27.79
C MET A 402 -39.85 -84.88 -29.09
N LYS A 403 -38.52 -85.04 -29.20
CA LYS A 403 -37.88 -85.73 -30.33
C LYS A 403 -38.37 -87.18 -30.46
N ALA A 404 -38.42 -87.91 -29.34
CA ALA A 404 -38.91 -89.29 -29.34
C ALA A 404 -40.40 -89.43 -29.73
N VAL A 405 -41.25 -88.45 -29.39
CA VAL A 405 -42.66 -88.42 -29.82
C VAL A 405 -42.79 -88.00 -31.29
N ARG A 406 -42.01 -87.00 -31.74
CA ARG A 406 -41.96 -86.57 -33.15
C ARG A 406 -41.46 -87.67 -34.08
N ASP A 407 -40.48 -88.46 -33.67
CA ASP A 407 -40.01 -89.60 -34.46
C ASP A 407 -41.11 -90.66 -34.66
N LYS A 408 -41.98 -90.85 -33.66
CA LYS A 408 -43.15 -91.75 -33.76
C LYS A 408 -44.24 -91.17 -34.67
N ILE A 409 -44.42 -89.85 -34.67
CA ILE A 409 -45.36 -89.14 -35.58
C ILE A 409 -44.85 -89.19 -37.01
N ASN A 410 -43.56 -88.90 -37.22
CA ASN A 410 -42.87 -88.97 -38.50
C ASN A 410 -43.01 -90.37 -39.15
N GLN A 411 -42.82 -91.44 -38.37
CA GLN A 411 -43.03 -92.82 -38.84
C GLN A 411 -44.49 -93.13 -39.22
N LEU A 412 -45.47 -92.42 -38.65
CA LEU A 412 -46.89 -92.57 -38.99
C LEU A 412 -47.29 -91.71 -40.19
N GLU A 413 -46.77 -90.49 -40.30
CA GLU A 413 -47.02 -89.58 -41.42
C GLU A 413 -46.40 -90.08 -42.73
N ASP A 414 -45.18 -90.63 -42.68
CA ASP A 414 -44.52 -91.24 -43.85
C ASP A 414 -45.32 -92.44 -44.40
N VAL A 415 -46.14 -93.10 -43.56
CA VAL A 415 -47.02 -94.22 -43.96
C VAL A 415 -48.37 -93.72 -44.51
N VAL A 416 -48.87 -92.58 -44.01
CA VAL A 416 -50.20 -92.05 -44.37
C VAL A 416 -50.17 -91.15 -45.61
N PHE A 417 -49.05 -90.47 -45.87
CA PHE A 417 -48.92 -89.47 -46.95
C PHE A 417 -48.04 -89.93 -48.13
N ALA A 418 -47.62 -91.20 -48.18
CA ALA A 418 -46.81 -91.75 -49.26
C ALA A 418 -47.42 -91.52 -50.66
N ASP A 419 -48.75 -91.63 -50.78
CA ASP A 419 -49.47 -91.43 -52.04
C ASP A 419 -49.58 -89.95 -52.45
N PHE A 420 -49.63 -89.03 -51.47
CA PHE A 420 -49.74 -87.57 -51.70
C PHE A 420 -48.38 -86.94 -52.06
N CYS A 421 -47.28 -87.42 -51.46
CA CYS A 421 -45.91 -86.98 -51.77
C CYS A 421 -45.50 -87.36 -53.21
N ALA A 422 -46.02 -88.47 -53.74
CA ALA A 422 -45.78 -88.92 -55.12
C ALA A 422 -46.45 -88.02 -56.18
N GLU A 423 -47.57 -87.36 -55.85
CA GLU A 423 -48.31 -86.49 -56.78
C GLU A 423 -47.71 -85.08 -56.90
N ILE A 424 -47.11 -84.54 -55.84
CA ILE A 424 -46.59 -83.16 -55.80
C ILE A 424 -45.08 -83.11 -56.10
N GLY A 425 -44.40 -84.26 -56.13
CA GLY A 425 -42.99 -84.35 -56.50
C GLY A 425 -42.04 -83.85 -55.40
N VAL A 426 -42.38 -84.14 -54.14
CA VAL A 426 -41.63 -83.71 -52.96
C VAL A 426 -41.36 -84.96 -52.11
N ALA A 427 -40.12 -85.14 -51.62
CA ALA A 427 -39.72 -86.40 -51.00
C ALA A 427 -40.46 -86.70 -49.68
N ASN A 428 -40.93 -85.66 -48.99
CA ASN A 428 -41.77 -85.70 -47.79
C ASN A 428 -42.58 -84.40 -47.69
N ILE A 429 -43.75 -84.40 -47.03
CA ILE A 429 -44.57 -83.20 -46.72
C ILE A 429 -43.78 -82.07 -46.02
N ARG A 430 -42.65 -82.42 -45.42
CA ARG A 430 -41.76 -81.54 -44.64
C ARG A 430 -41.09 -80.44 -45.45
N GLU A 431 -40.74 -80.67 -46.72
CA GLU A 431 -40.09 -79.62 -47.54
C GLU A 431 -41.08 -78.50 -47.88
N TYR A 432 -42.37 -78.82 -48.05
CA TYR A 432 -43.40 -77.83 -48.36
C TYR A 432 -43.78 -76.96 -47.15
N GLU A 433 -43.83 -77.52 -45.94
CA GLU A 433 -44.10 -76.77 -44.71
C GLU A 433 -42.89 -75.94 -44.23
N GLN A 434 -41.67 -76.45 -44.43
CA GLN A 434 -40.43 -75.76 -44.01
C GLN A 434 -40.19 -74.47 -44.79
N ASP A 435 -40.48 -74.44 -46.09
CA ASP A 435 -40.30 -73.23 -46.90
C ASP A 435 -41.33 -72.15 -46.56
N TYR A 436 -42.57 -72.52 -46.22
CA TYR A 436 -43.61 -71.59 -45.80
C TYR A 436 -43.33 -70.99 -44.40
N LEU A 437 -42.87 -71.80 -43.44
CA LEU A 437 -42.52 -71.34 -42.09
C LEU A 437 -41.28 -70.42 -42.08
N ARG A 438 -40.29 -70.70 -42.92
CA ARG A 438 -39.05 -69.91 -43.02
C ARG A 438 -39.33 -68.49 -43.52
N MET A 439 -40.24 -68.35 -44.49
CA MET A 439 -40.66 -67.04 -45.02
C MET A 439 -41.40 -66.18 -43.98
N GLN A 440 -42.26 -66.77 -43.13
CA GLN A 440 -42.93 -66.03 -42.06
C GLN A 440 -41.96 -65.54 -40.98
N GLN A 441 -41.01 -66.39 -40.56
CA GLN A 441 -40.03 -66.03 -39.53
C GLN A 441 -39.08 -64.91 -39.98
N GLU A 442 -38.73 -64.84 -41.26
CA GLU A 442 -37.93 -63.75 -41.81
C GLU A 442 -38.68 -62.42 -41.83
N LEU A 443 -39.99 -62.45 -42.12
CA LEU A 443 -40.86 -61.27 -42.11
C LEU A 443 -41.02 -60.67 -40.71
N GLU A 444 -41.25 -61.50 -39.68
CA GLU A 444 -41.35 -61.03 -38.29
C GLU A 444 -40.03 -60.49 -37.75
N LYS A 445 -38.89 -61.14 -38.06
CA LYS A 445 -37.57 -60.63 -37.66
C LYS A 445 -37.28 -59.26 -38.27
N LYS A 446 -37.59 -59.06 -39.56
CA LYS A 446 -37.42 -57.75 -40.22
C LYS A 446 -38.34 -56.70 -39.62
N ARG A 447 -39.60 -57.04 -39.30
CA ARG A 447 -40.55 -56.13 -38.66
C ARG A 447 -40.06 -55.66 -37.28
N LEU A 448 -39.57 -56.58 -36.44
CA LEU A 448 -39.05 -56.26 -35.11
C LEU A 448 -37.80 -55.37 -35.17
N GLN A 449 -36.92 -55.61 -36.16
CA GLN A 449 -35.75 -54.77 -36.40
C GLN A 449 -36.12 -53.35 -36.81
N PHE A 450 -37.14 -53.17 -37.67
CA PHE A 450 -37.62 -51.84 -38.04
C PHE A 450 -38.26 -51.10 -36.86
N GLU A 451 -38.98 -51.81 -35.99
CA GLU A 451 -39.61 -51.23 -34.81
C GLU A 451 -38.58 -50.79 -33.75
N SER A 452 -37.49 -51.55 -33.58
CA SER A 452 -36.37 -51.15 -32.72
C SER A 452 -35.58 -49.95 -33.29
N GLN A 453 -35.44 -49.88 -34.62
CA GLN A 453 -34.79 -48.74 -35.26
C GLN A 453 -35.65 -47.47 -35.17
N HIS A 454 -36.97 -47.60 -35.33
CA HIS A 454 -37.92 -46.50 -35.21
C HIS A 454 -37.91 -45.91 -33.80
N THR A 455 -37.98 -46.75 -32.77
CA THR A 455 -37.92 -46.31 -31.36
C THR A 455 -36.59 -45.61 -31.02
N ARG A 456 -35.45 -46.13 -31.50
CA ARG A 456 -34.15 -45.48 -31.30
C ARG A 456 -34.08 -44.08 -31.95
N LEU A 457 -34.58 -43.96 -33.18
CA LEU A 457 -34.60 -42.67 -33.90
C LEU A 457 -35.56 -41.68 -33.25
N SER A 458 -36.73 -42.11 -32.79
CA SER A 458 -37.67 -41.24 -32.06
C SER A 458 -37.06 -40.66 -30.78
N ILE A 459 -36.38 -41.49 -29.97
CA ILE A 459 -35.72 -41.02 -28.73
C ILE A 459 -34.60 -40.02 -29.07
N GLN A 460 -33.85 -40.25 -30.15
CA GLN A 460 -32.79 -39.34 -30.56
C GLN A 460 -33.34 -38.01 -31.08
N ILE A 461 -34.48 -38.01 -31.79
CA ILE A 461 -35.17 -36.79 -32.21
C ILE A 461 -35.67 -35.99 -31.00
N GLU A 462 -36.29 -36.63 -30.01
CA GLU A 462 -36.74 -35.95 -28.79
C GLU A 462 -35.58 -35.34 -28.00
N TYR A 463 -34.44 -36.04 -27.92
CA TYR A 463 -33.24 -35.54 -27.27
C TYR A 463 -32.69 -34.29 -27.97
N GLU A 464 -32.58 -34.32 -29.30
CA GLU A 464 -32.10 -33.19 -30.10
C GLU A 464 -33.07 -32.00 -30.04
N GLN A 465 -34.39 -32.24 -30.05
CA GLN A 465 -35.40 -31.20 -29.87
C GLN A 465 -35.29 -30.52 -28.51
N ALA A 466 -35.07 -31.28 -27.43
CA ALA A 466 -34.87 -30.74 -26.09
C ALA A 466 -33.56 -29.93 -25.97
N GLN A 467 -32.50 -30.32 -26.68
CA GLN A 467 -31.26 -29.53 -26.75
C GLN A 467 -31.48 -28.22 -27.52
N LEU A 468 -32.19 -28.27 -28.65
CA LEU A 468 -32.51 -27.09 -29.46
C LEU A 468 -33.34 -26.07 -28.67
N GLU A 469 -34.34 -26.50 -27.90
CA GLU A 469 -35.13 -25.60 -27.05
C GLU A 469 -34.28 -24.91 -25.98
N LYS A 470 -33.32 -25.61 -25.38
CA LYS A 470 -32.39 -25.03 -24.40
C LYS A 470 -31.52 -23.96 -25.04
N LEU A 471 -30.97 -24.23 -26.24
CA LEU A 471 -30.16 -23.27 -27.00
C LEU A 471 -30.98 -22.04 -27.43
N VAL A 472 -32.22 -22.22 -27.87
CA VAL A 472 -33.11 -21.10 -28.22
C VAL A 472 -33.43 -20.23 -27.01
N LYS A 473 -33.67 -20.82 -25.83
CA LYS A 473 -33.88 -20.08 -24.58
C LYS A 473 -32.62 -19.29 -24.16
N GLN A 474 -31.43 -19.85 -24.34
CA GLN A 474 -30.17 -19.15 -24.09
C GLN A 474 -29.98 -17.99 -25.08
N MET A 475 -30.23 -18.20 -26.37
CA MET A 475 -30.15 -17.16 -27.40
C MET A 475 -31.10 -15.98 -27.14
N LYS A 476 -32.33 -16.24 -26.67
CA LYS A 476 -33.27 -15.17 -26.29
C LYS A 476 -32.74 -14.33 -25.11
N LYS A 477 -32.19 -14.98 -24.08
CA LYS A 477 -31.57 -14.27 -22.94
C LYS A 477 -30.40 -13.39 -23.38
N ILE A 478 -29.54 -13.90 -24.27
CA ILE A 478 -28.39 -13.15 -24.78
C ILE A 478 -28.84 -11.93 -25.61
N LYS A 479 -29.88 -12.07 -26.45
CA LYS A 479 -30.43 -10.92 -27.19
C LYS A 479 -31.03 -9.85 -26.28
N GLU A 480 -31.73 -10.24 -25.22
CA GLU A 480 -32.27 -9.30 -24.23
C GLU A 480 -31.16 -8.59 -23.44
N THR A 481 -30.03 -9.27 -23.15
CA THR A 481 -28.88 -8.61 -22.53
C THR A 481 -28.19 -7.64 -23.47
N ILE A 482 -28.04 -8.00 -24.75
CA ILE A 482 -27.44 -7.10 -25.75
C ILE A 482 -28.26 -5.82 -25.91
N GLY A 483 -29.59 -5.92 -26.02
CA GLY A 483 -30.45 -4.72 -26.13
C GLY A 483 -30.33 -3.79 -24.92
N LYS A 484 -30.25 -4.35 -23.70
CA LYS A 484 -30.03 -3.54 -22.49
C LYS A 484 -28.66 -2.85 -22.47
N GLU A 485 -27.63 -3.51 -22.98
CA GLU A 485 -26.29 -2.90 -23.09
C GLU A 485 -26.26 -1.81 -24.16
N GLU A 486 -26.95 -2.00 -25.30
CA GLU A 486 -27.09 -0.98 -26.34
C GLU A 486 -27.77 0.29 -25.81
N ASP A 487 -28.86 0.16 -25.04
CA ASP A 487 -29.55 1.29 -24.41
C ASP A 487 -28.65 2.05 -23.42
N VAL A 488 -27.84 1.32 -22.64
CA VAL A 488 -26.87 1.92 -21.72
C VAL A 488 -25.79 2.67 -22.49
N VAL A 489 -25.28 2.12 -23.59
CA VAL A 489 -24.27 2.77 -24.43
C VAL A 489 -24.82 4.08 -25.03
N ILE A 490 -26.08 4.11 -25.46
CA ILE A 490 -26.71 5.34 -25.96
C ILE A 490 -26.78 6.40 -24.85
N SER A 491 -27.22 6.02 -23.64
CA SER A 491 -27.30 6.96 -22.52
C SER A 491 -25.93 7.52 -22.08
N LEU A 492 -24.88 6.71 -22.20
CA LEU A 492 -23.52 7.12 -21.87
C LEU A 492 -22.94 8.10 -22.90
N LYS A 493 -23.23 7.90 -24.19
CA LYS A 493 -22.84 8.84 -25.25
C LYS A 493 -23.46 10.22 -25.03
N GLU A 494 -24.74 10.29 -24.65
CA GLU A 494 -25.37 11.58 -24.33
C GLU A 494 -24.74 12.28 -23.12
N VAL A 495 -24.23 11.53 -22.15
CA VAL A 495 -23.49 12.10 -21.02
C VAL A 495 -22.11 12.57 -21.46
N GLU A 496 -21.43 11.81 -22.30
CA GLU A 496 -20.11 12.14 -22.86
C GLU A 496 -20.17 13.47 -23.62
N ASP A 497 -21.15 13.64 -24.51
CA ASP A 497 -21.32 14.89 -25.28
C ASP A 497 -21.57 16.09 -24.38
N ARG A 498 -22.39 15.95 -23.31
CA ARG A 498 -22.61 17.02 -22.33
C ARG A 498 -21.35 17.40 -21.57
N LEU A 499 -20.54 16.41 -21.19
CA LEU A 499 -19.27 16.65 -20.51
C LEU A 499 -18.25 17.30 -21.44
N LEU A 500 -18.25 16.93 -22.72
CA LEU A 500 -17.34 17.49 -23.72
C LEU A 500 -17.60 19.00 -23.91
N ILE A 501 -18.87 19.42 -23.99
CA ILE A 501 -19.26 20.83 -24.02
C ILE A 501 -18.78 21.57 -22.76
N ALA A 502 -18.98 21.00 -21.57
CA ALA A 502 -18.53 21.62 -20.32
C ALA A 502 -17.00 21.74 -20.21
N VAL A 503 -16.26 20.77 -20.76
CA VAL A 503 -14.80 20.82 -20.83
C VAL A 503 -14.34 21.93 -21.79
N GLU A 504 -14.97 22.08 -22.94
CA GLU A 504 -14.66 23.18 -23.88
C GLU A 504 -14.92 24.55 -23.26
N GLU A 505 -16.05 24.73 -22.56
CA GLU A 505 -16.37 25.98 -21.83
C GLU A 505 -15.31 26.28 -20.76
N THR A 506 -14.93 25.31 -19.94
CA THR A 506 -13.90 25.50 -18.90
C THR A 506 -12.50 25.77 -19.47
N GLN A 507 -12.15 25.16 -20.60
CA GLN A 507 -10.90 25.44 -21.30
C GLN A 507 -10.87 26.88 -21.85
N SER A 508 -11.98 27.37 -22.41
CA SER A 508 -12.07 28.75 -22.88
C SER A 508 -11.89 29.76 -21.74
N ASN A 509 -12.54 29.53 -20.59
CA ASN A 509 -12.39 30.35 -19.39
C ASN A 509 -10.96 30.34 -18.83
N LEU A 510 -10.26 29.20 -18.90
CA LEU A 510 -8.87 29.09 -18.49
C LEU A 510 -7.92 29.91 -19.39
N ILE A 511 -8.18 29.92 -20.70
CA ILE A 511 -7.41 30.71 -21.66
C ILE A 511 -7.61 32.20 -21.39
N GLU A 512 -8.84 32.65 -21.15
CA GLU A 512 -9.13 34.04 -20.80
C GLU A 512 -8.43 34.47 -19.50
N LEU A 513 -8.48 33.62 -18.46
CA LEU A 513 -7.85 33.92 -17.18
C LEU A 513 -6.32 33.97 -17.29
N ASN A 514 -5.72 33.10 -18.11
CA ASN A 514 -4.29 33.13 -18.38
C ASN A 514 -3.87 34.39 -19.14
N ASN A 515 -4.68 34.84 -20.11
CA ASN A 515 -4.42 36.09 -20.82
C ASN A 515 -4.46 37.27 -19.86
N GLN A 516 -5.46 37.35 -18.96
CA GLN A 516 -5.52 38.39 -17.93
C GLN A 516 -4.31 38.36 -16.98
N LEU A 517 -3.85 37.18 -16.59
CA LEU A 517 -2.68 37.03 -15.74
C LEU A 517 -1.40 37.49 -16.47
N SER A 518 -1.28 37.21 -17.77
CA SER A 518 -0.17 37.67 -18.60
C SER A 518 -0.14 39.20 -18.74
N GLU A 519 -1.29 39.85 -18.89
CA GLU A 519 -1.41 41.31 -18.92
C GLU A 519 -1.06 41.94 -17.56
N LYS A 520 -1.52 41.37 -16.45
CA LYS A 520 -1.18 41.89 -15.12
C LYS A 520 0.31 41.70 -14.79
N THR A 521 0.92 40.60 -15.22
CA THR A 521 2.35 40.34 -14.98
C THR A 521 3.25 41.22 -15.84
N THR A 522 2.86 41.59 -17.06
CA THR A 522 3.59 42.56 -17.89
C THR A 522 3.54 43.95 -17.27
N LEU A 523 2.36 44.43 -16.83
CA LEU A 523 2.22 45.71 -16.13
C LEU A 523 3.08 45.81 -14.86
N VAL A 524 3.16 44.73 -14.07
CA VAL A 524 4.02 44.69 -12.87
C VAL A 524 5.51 44.72 -13.23
N LYS A 525 5.91 44.09 -14.35
CA LYS A 525 7.29 44.15 -14.83
C LYS A 525 7.64 45.57 -15.28
N ASP A 526 6.78 46.21 -16.05
CA ASP A 526 7.01 47.56 -16.56
C ASP A 526 7.15 48.56 -15.41
N ALA A 527 6.24 48.51 -14.42
CA ALA A 527 6.31 49.35 -13.22
C ALA A 527 7.61 49.14 -12.41
N LYS A 528 8.10 47.90 -12.31
CA LYS A 528 9.40 47.61 -11.66
C LYS A 528 10.57 48.21 -12.44
N THR A 529 10.55 48.12 -13.77
CA THR A 529 11.62 48.69 -14.59
C THR A 529 11.68 50.21 -14.51
N GLU A 530 10.54 50.90 -14.37
CA GLU A 530 10.53 52.35 -14.15
C GLU A 530 11.06 52.75 -12.77
N LEU A 531 10.71 51.99 -11.73
CA LEU A 531 11.25 52.21 -10.38
C LEU A 531 12.78 52.01 -10.33
N ASP A 532 13.30 51.00 -11.01
CA ASP A 532 14.74 50.75 -11.08
C ASP A 532 15.48 51.84 -11.87
N LYS A 533 14.86 52.39 -12.92
CA LYS A 533 15.44 53.52 -13.69
C LYS A 533 15.53 54.79 -12.84
N THR A 534 14.47 55.11 -12.08
CA THR A 534 14.45 56.31 -11.23
C THR A 534 15.44 56.21 -10.06
N LEU A 535 15.58 55.03 -9.43
CA LEU A 535 16.59 54.80 -8.39
C LEU A 535 18.02 54.94 -8.91
N LYS A 536 18.31 54.44 -10.12
CA LYS A 536 19.63 54.57 -10.75
C LYS A 536 19.98 56.04 -11.04
N GLY A 537 19.05 56.82 -11.60
CA GLY A 537 19.28 58.25 -11.86
C GLY A 537 19.52 59.07 -10.59
N LEU A 538 18.89 58.72 -9.47
CA LEU A 538 19.07 59.41 -8.19
C LEU A 538 20.45 59.10 -7.56
N GLN A 539 20.93 57.86 -7.73
CA GLN A 539 22.28 57.47 -7.33
C GLN A 539 23.37 58.11 -8.20
N GLU A 540 23.13 58.28 -9.50
CA GLU A 540 24.08 58.95 -10.41
C GLU A 540 24.26 60.41 -10.03
N LYS A 541 23.17 61.15 -9.78
CA LYS A 541 23.26 62.56 -9.36
C LYS A 541 23.96 62.76 -8.02
N SER A 542 23.72 61.86 -7.06
CA SER A 542 24.43 61.87 -5.76
C SER A 542 25.94 61.66 -5.91
N LYS A 543 26.37 60.79 -6.84
CA LYS A 543 27.79 60.53 -7.10
C LYS A 543 28.49 61.72 -7.77
N VAL A 544 27.82 62.44 -8.66
CA VAL A 544 28.39 63.62 -9.34
C VAL A 544 28.67 64.75 -8.34
N LEU A 545 27.78 64.98 -7.38
CA LEU A 545 27.91 66.05 -6.39
C LEU A 545 29.13 65.83 -5.48
N VAL A 546 29.40 64.59 -5.08
CA VAL A 546 30.56 64.23 -4.24
C VAL A 546 31.88 64.27 -5.05
N LYS A 547 31.84 64.08 -6.37
CA LYS A 547 33.03 64.18 -7.24
C LYS A 547 33.51 65.62 -7.38
N ILE A 548 32.61 66.55 -7.71
CA ILE A 548 32.96 67.97 -7.93
C ILE A 548 33.60 68.58 -6.67
N GLN A 549 33.09 68.24 -5.48
CA GLN A 549 33.62 68.74 -4.21
C GLN A 549 35.04 68.24 -3.89
N LYS A 550 35.44 67.08 -4.42
CA LYS A 550 36.79 66.53 -4.26
C LYS A 550 37.76 67.08 -5.31
N GLU A 551 37.28 67.32 -6.53
CA GLU A 551 38.10 67.82 -7.65
C GLU A 551 38.68 69.22 -7.37
N THR A 552 37.95 70.11 -6.70
CA THR A 552 38.43 71.47 -6.39
C THR A 552 39.60 71.47 -5.40
N ILE A 553 39.49 70.69 -4.31
CA ILE A 553 40.56 70.58 -3.30
C ILE A 553 41.80 69.87 -3.86
N CYS A 554 41.60 68.89 -4.75
CA CYS A 554 42.72 68.19 -5.41
C CYS A 554 43.47 69.10 -6.40
N SER A 555 42.76 69.98 -7.12
CA SER A 555 43.37 70.83 -8.14
C SER A 555 44.32 71.89 -7.55
N GLU A 556 43.98 72.48 -6.40
CA GLU A 556 44.84 73.44 -5.70
C GLU A 556 46.11 72.79 -5.14
N ALA A 557 45.99 71.59 -4.56
CA ALA A 557 47.12 70.82 -4.06
C ALA A 557 48.04 70.30 -5.19
N ALA A 558 47.46 69.90 -6.33
CA ALA A 558 48.22 69.44 -7.49
C ALA A 558 49.11 70.55 -8.06
N LEU A 559 48.59 71.78 -8.21
CA LEU A 559 49.33 72.88 -8.83
C LEU A 559 50.62 73.24 -8.07
N GLU A 560 50.61 73.10 -6.74
CA GLU A 560 51.78 73.34 -5.90
C GLU A 560 52.80 72.18 -5.96
N GLN A 561 52.32 70.93 -6.09
CA GLN A 561 53.18 69.77 -6.33
C GLN A 561 53.85 69.80 -7.71
N LEU A 562 53.15 70.24 -8.75
CA LEU A 562 53.69 70.30 -10.11
C LEU A 562 54.82 71.31 -10.28
N ARG A 563 54.79 72.41 -9.52
CA ARG A 563 55.89 73.38 -9.49
C ARG A 563 57.15 72.80 -8.85
N LEU A 564 56.97 72.02 -7.79
CA LEU A 564 58.04 71.28 -7.12
C LEU A 564 58.60 70.13 -7.97
N SER A 565 57.74 69.38 -8.66
CA SER A 565 58.17 68.28 -9.53
C SER A 565 58.98 68.79 -10.72
N LYS A 566 58.55 69.87 -11.36
CA LYS A 566 59.28 70.51 -12.48
C LYS A 566 60.69 70.92 -12.05
N HIS A 567 60.83 71.58 -10.90
CA HIS A 567 62.13 72.00 -10.36
C HIS A 567 63.05 70.79 -10.11
N ASN A 568 62.53 69.75 -9.44
CA ASN A 568 63.29 68.53 -9.15
C ASN A 568 63.71 67.78 -10.41
N LEU A 569 62.84 67.70 -11.43
CA LEU A 569 63.13 66.99 -12.67
C LEU A 569 64.26 67.67 -13.46
N LEU A 570 64.24 69.00 -13.54
CA LEU A 570 65.31 69.78 -14.18
C LEU A 570 66.65 69.60 -13.45
N LEU A 571 66.62 69.49 -12.12
CA LEU A 571 67.80 69.25 -11.28
C LEU A 571 68.37 67.84 -11.48
N VAL A 572 67.50 66.82 -11.59
CA VAL A 572 67.90 65.44 -11.92
C VAL A 572 68.51 65.38 -13.33
N CYS A 573 67.92 66.05 -14.32
CA CYS A 573 68.48 66.12 -15.67
C CYS A 573 69.86 66.82 -15.71
N LYS A 574 70.10 67.82 -14.85
CA LYS A 574 71.41 68.48 -14.66
C LYS A 574 72.44 67.51 -14.06
N ILE A 575 72.06 66.70 -13.08
CA ILE A 575 72.94 65.72 -12.42
C ILE A 575 73.28 64.55 -13.36
N ASP A 576 72.32 64.05 -14.13
CA ASP A 576 72.48 62.85 -14.97
C ASP A 576 73.13 63.14 -16.34
N GLY A 577 73.42 64.41 -16.65
CA GLY A 577 74.14 64.80 -17.87
C GLY A 577 73.43 64.42 -19.17
N LEU A 578 72.09 64.43 -19.16
CA LEU A 578 71.28 64.11 -20.34
C LEU A 578 71.38 65.24 -21.38
N PRO A 579 71.72 64.95 -22.65
CA PRO A 579 71.85 65.97 -23.69
C PRO A 579 70.46 66.45 -24.12
N LEU A 580 69.95 67.50 -23.46
CA LEU A 580 68.71 68.16 -23.81
C LEU A 580 69.00 69.33 -24.76
N THR A 581 68.38 69.33 -25.94
CA THR A 581 68.49 70.41 -26.93
C THR A 581 67.56 71.56 -26.55
N LEU A 582 68.14 72.70 -26.13
CA LEU A 582 67.40 73.90 -25.70
C LEU A 582 67.42 74.99 -26.78
N ILE A 583 66.30 75.72 -26.91
CA ILE A 583 66.12 76.80 -27.91
C ILE A 583 66.45 78.18 -27.28
N SER A 584 66.20 78.39 -25.98
CA SER A 584 66.66 79.56 -25.21
C SER A 584 66.87 79.24 -23.73
N GLY A 585 67.92 79.83 -23.14
CA GLY A 585 68.36 79.60 -21.75
C GLY A 585 69.47 78.55 -21.66
N ALA A 586 70.29 78.61 -20.60
CA ALA A 586 71.33 77.63 -20.31
C ALA A 586 70.95 76.80 -19.07
N LEU A 587 71.29 75.50 -19.08
CA LEU A 587 71.08 74.62 -17.93
C LEU A 587 71.94 75.02 -16.71
N ASP A 588 72.96 75.87 -16.93
CA ASP A 588 73.84 76.45 -15.91
C ASP A 588 73.19 77.58 -15.09
N ASP A 589 72.06 78.14 -15.54
CA ASP A 589 71.33 79.20 -14.82
C ASP A 589 70.46 78.67 -13.66
N ILE A 590 70.42 77.34 -13.47
CA ILE A 590 69.74 76.67 -12.35
C ILE A 590 70.65 76.75 -11.13
N SER A 591 70.38 77.70 -10.22
CA SER A 591 71.10 77.85 -8.95
C SER A 591 70.84 76.67 -8.04
N ASP A 592 71.91 76.09 -7.50
CA ASP A 592 71.80 75.03 -6.49
C ASP A 592 71.18 75.64 -5.22
N ILE A 593 70.08 75.07 -4.74
CA ILE A 593 69.53 75.42 -3.42
C ILE A 593 70.49 74.85 -2.38
N GLN A 594 71.55 75.59 -2.06
CA GLN A 594 72.38 75.30 -0.90
C GLN A 594 71.66 75.80 0.35
N LEU A 595 71.24 74.85 1.19
CA LEU A 595 70.72 75.07 2.53
C LEU A 595 71.84 75.53 3.48
N ASP A 596 72.38 76.73 3.26
CA ASP A 596 73.24 77.42 4.23
C ASP A 596 72.53 78.68 4.77
N SER A 597 72.44 78.75 6.09
CA SER A 597 71.52 79.59 6.86
C SER A 597 71.75 81.11 6.84
N GLU A 598 72.65 81.65 6.01
CA GLU A 598 72.93 83.11 6.01
C GLU A 598 73.29 83.62 4.61
N SER A 599 72.33 83.66 3.69
CA SER A 599 72.39 84.57 2.53
C SER A 599 71.01 85.08 2.15
N GLN A 600 70.96 86.32 1.68
CA GLN A 600 69.78 87.18 1.57
C GLN A 600 68.72 86.66 0.59
N SER A 601 67.46 86.82 1.02
CA SER A 601 66.19 86.67 0.31
C SER A 601 66.25 86.69 -1.23
N ILE A 602 66.25 85.51 -1.84
CA ILE A 602 65.61 85.28 -3.13
C ILE A 602 64.31 84.52 -2.80
N SER A 603 63.16 85.10 -3.16
CA SER A 603 61.85 84.50 -2.88
C SER A 603 61.72 83.18 -3.66
N THR A 604 61.06 82.16 -3.11
CA THR A 604 60.72 80.93 -3.85
C THR A 604 59.94 81.22 -5.14
N LEU A 605 59.25 82.37 -5.23
CA LEU A 605 58.64 82.84 -6.48
C LEU A 605 59.66 83.23 -7.55
N ASP A 606 60.80 83.83 -7.20
CA ASP A 606 61.80 84.33 -8.16
C ASP A 606 62.55 83.19 -8.86
N ILE A 607 62.57 81.99 -8.26
CA ILE A 607 63.14 80.75 -8.83
C ILE A 607 62.18 80.21 -9.89
N TYR A 608 60.89 80.11 -9.56
CA TYR A 608 59.87 79.61 -10.49
C TYR A 608 59.64 80.55 -11.69
N GLU A 609 59.80 81.86 -11.52
CA GLU A 609 59.73 82.82 -12.62
C GLU A 609 60.89 82.69 -13.63
N ARG A 610 62.09 82.32 -13.16
CA ARG A 610 63.25 82.07 -14.03
C ARG A 610 63.13 80.74 -14.79
N GLU A 611 62.64 79.69 -14.14
CA GLU A 611 62.37 78.38 -14.78
C GLU A 611 61.21 78.38 -15.77
N ALA A 612 60.35 79.39 -15.70
CA ALA A 612 59.30 79.61 -16.69
C ALA A 612 59.85 80.15 -18.04
N GLN A 613 61.08 80.67 -18.08
CA GLN A 613 61.70 81.27 -19.27
C GLN A 613 62.47 80.27 -20.15
N MET A 614 62.63 78.99 -19.72
CA MET A 614 63.34 77.95 -20.47
C MET A 614 62.44 77.26 -21.51
N VAL A 615 62.95 77.03 -22.74
CA VAL A 615 62.21 76.42 -23.86
C VAL A 615 62.97 75.24 -24.47
N PHE A 616 62.34 74.06 -24.50
CA PHE A 616 62.90 72.78 -24.99
C PHE A 616 62.48 72.45 -26.43
N ASP A 617 63.35 71.79 -27.21
CA ASP A 617 63.04 71.27 -28.55
C ASP A 617 62.50 69.83 -28.48
N TYR A 618 61.29 69.60 -29.02
CA TYR A 618 60.57 68.32 -28.99
C TYR A 618 60.54 67.61 -30.36
N SER A 619 61.32 68.06 -31.34
CA SER A 619 61.24 67.62 -32.74
C SER A 619 61.39 66.11 -32.98
N THR A 620 62.01 65.34 -32.08
CA THR A 620 62.30 63.89 -32.24
C THR A 620 61.19 62.93 -31.79
N LEU A 621 60.13 63.38 -31.10
CA LEU A 621 59.02 62.51 -30.65
C LEU A 621 57.93 62.28 -31.72
N ASP A 622 57.19 61.16 -31.59
CA ASP A 622 56.07 60.79 -32.46
C ASP A 622 54.89 61.77 -32.33
N SER A 623 54.12 62.01 -33.40
CA SER A 623 53.12 63.09 -33.45
C SER A 623 51.98 62.92 -32.45
N GLY A 624 51.67 61.68 -32.06
CA GLY A 624 50.70 61.36 -31.01
C GLY A 624 51.19 61.70 -29.61
N LEU A 625 52.50 61.61 -29.35
CA LEU A 625 53.13 61.94 -28.06
C LEU A 625 53.43 63.45 -27.94
N LYS A 626 53.62 64.15 -29.06
CA LYS A 626 53.74 65.63 -29.11
C LYS A 626 52.42 66.37 -28.88
N ALA A 627 51.30 65.72 -29.17
CA ALA A 627 49.96 66.28 -28.98
C ALA A 627 49.46 66.14 -27.52
N ILE A 628 50.21 65.43 -26.68
CA ILE A 628 49.89 65.22 -25.28
C ILE A 628 50.28 66.46 -24.49
N THR A 629 49.28 67.18 -24.00
CA THR A 629 49.48 68.40 -23.21
C THR A 629 49.21 68.19 -21.72
N GLU A 630 48.63 67.06 -21.33
CA GLU A 630 48.26 66.77 -19.94
C GLU A 630 49.21 65.78 -19.27
N GLU A 631 49.68 66.12 -18.06
CA GLU A 631 50.62 65.30 -17.26
C GLU A 631 49.99 63.96 -16.85
N SER A 632 48.67 63.94 -16.69
CA SER A 632 47.88 62.73 -16.49
C SER A 632 47.84 61.84 -17.73
N GLU A 633 47.90 62.37 -18.95
CA GLU A 633 47.93 61.52 -20.15
C GLU A 633 49.32 60.89 -20.31
N VAL A 634 50.36 61.58 -19.89
CA VAL A 634 51.74 61.05 -19.84
C VAL A 634 51.85 59.94 -18.78
N GLU A 635 51.40 60.19 -17.55
CA GLU A 635 51.38 59.18 -16.50
C GLU A 635 50.36 58.07 -16.78
N ALA A 636 49.19 58.37 -17.36
CA ALA A 636 48.20 57.35 -17.70
C ALA A 636 48.62 56.50 -18.89
N GLU A 637 49.34 57.01 -19.89
CA GLU A 637 49.92 56.11 -20.91
C GLU A 637 51.00 55.22 -20.28
N LEU A 638 51.82 55.74 -19.37
CA LEU A 638 52.80 54.96 -18.60
C LEU A 638 52.14 53.91 -17.69
N GLU A 639 51.06 54.27 -17.00
CA GLU A 639 50.33 53.43 -16.06
C GLU A 639 49.42 52.45 -16.81
N LYS A 640 48.76 52.84 -17.91
CA LYS A 640 48.02 51.92 -18.80
C LYS A 640 48.92 50.84 -19.36
N LEU A 641 50.16 51.19 -19.74
CA LEU A 641 51.13 50.21 -20.20
C LEU A 641 51.52 49.24 -19.07
N LYS A 642 51.62 49.69 -17.82
CA LYS A 642 51.95 48.85 -16.66
C LYS A 642 50.75 48.05 -16.12
N GLU A 643 49.57 48.62 -16.07
CA GLU A 643 48.30 48.01 -15.65
C GLU A 643 47.77 47.05 -16.70
N GLY A 644 47.96 47.33 -17.99
CA GLY A 644 47.64 46.40 -19.06
C GLY A 644 48.40 45.08 -18.90
N VAL A 645 49.67 45.17 -18.51
CA VAL A 645 50.50 43.99 -18.19
C VAL A 645 50.00 43.29 -16.93
N SER A 646 49.76 44.03 -15.84
CA SER A 646 49.36 43.46 -14.53
C SER A 646 47.94 42.86 -14.52
N SER A 647 46.99 43.46 -15.24
CA SER A 647 45.59 43.01 -15.32
C SER A 647 45.41 41.71 -16.11
N LEU A 648 46.19 41.52 -17.18
CA LEU A 648 46.20 40.27 -17.95
C LEU A 648 46.77 39.11 -17.12
N GLU A 649 47.83 39.36 -16.35
CA GLU A 649 48.44 38.36 -15.49
C GLU A 649 47.52 37.92 -14.34
N SER A 650 46.79 38.87 -13.73
CA SER A 650 45.87 38.59 -12.62
C SER A 650 44.56 37.92 -13.05
N MET A 651 44.04 38.22 -14.25
CA MET A 651 42.86 37.54 -14.80
C MET A 651 43.13 36.04 -15.08
N ILE A 652 44.36 35.73 -15.54
CA ILE A 652 44.78 34.35 -15.80
C ILE A 652 44.96 33.57 -14.48
N MET A 653 45.44 34.21 -13.40
CA MET A 653 45.62 33.55 -12.10
C MET A 653 44.32 33.31 -11.31
N MET A 654 43.30 34.17 -11.42
CA MET A 654 42.02 33.99 -10.70
C MET A 654 41.12 32.90 -11.31
N SER A 655 41.35 32.57 -12.58
CA SER A 655 40.67 31.48 -13.28
C SER A 655 41.31 30.12 -12.92
N ARG A 656 40.92 29.52 -11.79
CA ARG A 656 41.20 28.12 -11.48
C ARG A 656 40.50 27.21 -12.51
N ALA A 657 41.13 26.11 -12.92
CA ALA A 657 40.72 25.27 -14.07
C ALA A 657 39.19 25.03 -14.17
N PRO A 658 38.56 25.29 -15.34
CA PRO A 658 37.12 25.19 -15.51
C PRO A 658 36.61 23.74 -15.30
N ASN A 659 35.59 23.59 -14.44
CA ASN A 659 34.94 22.29 -14.21
C ASN A 659 33.92 21.98 -15.32
N LEU A 660 34.41 21.37 -16.40
CA LEU A 660 33.64 21.03 -17.60
C LEU A 660 32.44 20.09 -17.33
N LYS A 661 32.41 19.36 -16.20
CA LYS A 661 31.35 18.39 -15.86
C LYS A 661 30.18 18.96 -15.05
N ALA A 662 30.21 20.24 -14.67
CA ALA A 662 29.13 20.84 -13.86
C ALA A 662 27.80 20.91 -14.64
N LEU A 663 27.86 21.13 -15.94
CA LEU A 663 26.70 21.26 -16.81
C LEU A 663 26.00 19.90 -17.04
N GLU A 664 26.77 18.81 -17.11
CA GLU A 664 26.26 17.44 -17.21
C GLU A 664 25.51 17.04 -15.94
N LYS A 665 26.12 17.24 -14.76
CA LYS A 665 25.48 16.92 -13.46
C LYS A 665 24.17 17.68 -13.22
N ILE A 666 24.08 18.93 -13.67
CA ILE A 666 22.84 19.72 -13.53
C ILE A 666 21.73 19.14 -14.42
N ARG A 667 22.07 18.64 -15.62
CA ARG A 667 21.10 17.99 -16.51
C ARG A 667 20.59 16.69 -15.92
N GLU A 668 21.49 15.81 -15.46
CA GLU A 668 21.12 14.54 -14.82
C GLU A 668 20.16 14.73 -13.64
N VAL A 669 20.47 15.66 -12.73
CA VAL A 669 19.61 15.94 -11.56
C VAL A 669 18.25 16.50 -11.98
N LYS A 670 18.21 17.35 -13.01
CA LYS A 670 16.96 17.92 -13.51
C LYS A 670 16.07 16.86 -14.16
N ASP A 671 16.66 15.94 -14.91
CA ASP A 671 15.92 14.86 -15.58
C ASP A 671 15.38 13.85 -14.57
N SER A 672 16.20 13.41 -13.60
CA SER A 672 15.74 12.53 -12.51
C SER A 672 14.64 13.17 -11.66
N PHE A 673 14.71 14.48 -11.40
CA PHE A 673 13.66 15.19 -10.67
C PHE A 673 12.35 15.22 -11.44
N ARG A 674 12.42 15.40 -12.77
CA ARG A 674 11.24 15.41 -13.64
C ARG A 674 10.54 14.05 -13.66
N GLU A 675 11.30 12.96 -13.80
CA GLU A 675 10.76 11.60 -13.78
C GLU A 675 10.02 11.29 -12.47
N VAL A 676 10.60 11.69 -11.33
CA VAL A 676 9.97 11.50 -10.01
C VAL A 676 8.70 12.33 -9.88
N MET A 677 8.69 13.56 -10.39
CA MET A 677 7.48 14.39 -10.41
C MET A 677 6.37 13.79 -11.27
N ASP A 678 6.68 13.36 -12.49
CA ASP A 678 5.70 12.77 -13.40
C ASP A 678 5.12 11.45 -12.82
N ALA A 679 5.96 10.63 -12.18
CA ALA A 679 5.52 9.42 -11.47
C ALA A 679 4.61 9.74 -10.26
N PHE A 680 4.89 10.83 -9.54
CA PHE A 680 4.07 11.27 -8.41
C PHE A 680 2.71 11.81 -8.87
N GLU A 681 2.68 12.59 -9.94
CA GLU A 681 1.45 13.14 -10.51
C GLU A 681 0.55 12.02 -11.05
N THR A 682 1.12 11.06 -11.79
CA THR A 682 0.37 9.90 -12.30
C THR A 682 -0.21 9.06 -11.16
N SER A 683 0.57 8.74 -10.12
CA SER A 683 0.07 8.00 -8.94
C SER A 683 -1.00 8.77 -8.16
N THR A 684 -0.92 10.09 -8.12
CA THR A 684 -1.94 10.93 -7.48
C THR A 684 -3.23 10.91 -8.30
N HIS A 685 -3.13 10.97 -9.63
CA HIS A 685 -4.27 10.90 -10.53
C HIS A 685 -4.99 9.54 -10.45
N THR A 686 -4.24 8.42 -10.44
CA THR A 686 -4.83 7.09 -10.28
C THR A 686 -5.53 6.93 -8.94
N THR A 687 -4.93 7.42 -7.85
CA THR A 687 -5.53 7.39 -6.51
C THR A 687 -6.84 8.16 -6.48
N LYS A 688 -6.89 9.35 -7.09
CA LYS A 688 -8.12 10.15 -7.20
C LYS A 688 -9.20 9.42 -8.01
N LYS A 689 -8.84 8.83 -9.15
CA LYS A 689 -9.76 8.06 -9.98
C LYS A 689 -10.35 6.86 -9.23
N CYS A 690 -9.50 6.04 -8.60
CA CYS A 690 -9.96 4.90 -7.81
C CYS A 690 -10.84 5.32 -6.63
N SER A 691 -10.52 6.45 -5.96
CA SER A 691 -11.35 6.98 -4.89
C SER A 691 -12.73 7.43 -5.39
N GLN A 692 -12.81 8.03 -6.58
CA GLN A 692 -14.09 8.42 -7.18
C GLN A 692 -14.92 7.21 -7.59
N GLU A 693 -14.30 6.20 -8.22
CA GLU A 693 -14.96 4.94 -8.59
C GLU A 693 -15.50 4.22 -7.34
N PHE A 694 -14.71 4.18 -6.26
CA PHE A 694 -15.14 3.61 -4.99
C PHE A 694 -16.36 4.34 -4.40
N GLU A 695 -16.34 5.68 -4.39
CA GLU A 695 -17.44 6.47 -3.83
C GLU A 695 -18.73 6.33 -4.65
N GLN A 696 -18.61 6.19 -5.98
CA GLN A 696 -19.75 5.90 -6.86
C GLN A 696 -20.36 4.54 -6.56
N VAL A 697 -19.52 3.50 -6.42
CA VAL A 697 -19.98 2.14 -6.09
C VAL A 697 -20.60 2.11 -4.69
N LYS A 698 -19.98 2.77 -3.72
CA LYS A 698 -20.48 2.91 -2.35
C LYS A 698 -21.85 3.58 -2.34
N SER A 699 -22.01 4.69 -3.06
CA SER A 699 -23.28 5.43 -3.16
C SER A 699 -24.37 4.59 -3.82
N LYS A 700 -24.07 3.88 -4.91
CA LYS A 700 -25.03 2.96 -5.58
C LYS A 700 -25.46 1.83 -4.66
N ARG A 701 -24.50 1.21 -3.95
CA ARG A 701 -24.79 0.13 -2.99
C ARG A 701 -25.64 0.62 -1.83
N PHE A 702 -25.31 1.79 -1.27
CA PHE A 702 -26.10 2.42 -0.21
C PHE A 702 -27.53 2.71 -0.67
N HIS A 703 -27.68 3.35 -1.84
CA HIS A 703 -29.00 3.71 -2.36
C HIS A 703 -29.91 2.49 -2.59
N LEU A 704 -29.40 1.44 -3.24
CA LEU A 704 -30.14 0.20 -3.48
C LEU A 704 -30.52 -0.51 -2.16
N PHE A 705 -29.59 -0.53 -1.21
CA PHE A 705 -29.85 -1.12 0.12
C PHE A 705 -30.93 -0.33 0.85
N SER A 706 -30.78 1.00 0.96
CA SER A 706 -31.71 1.87 1.69
C SER A 706 -33.11 1.83 1.08
N GLN A 707 -33.22 1.82 -0.25
CA GLN A 707 -34.52 1.71 -0.93
C GLN A 707 -35.27 0.42 -0.55
N CYS A 708 -34.58 -0.72 -0.51
CA CYS A 708 -35.17 -1.98 -0.10
C CYS A 708 -35.48 -2.00 1.40
N PHE A 709 -34.53 -1.53 2.22
CA PHE A 709 -34.61 -1.58 3.67
C PHE A 709 -35.71 -0.67 4.24
N GLU A 710 -35.84 0.55 3.72
CA GLU A 710 -36.90 1.49 4.14
C GLU A 710 -38.29 0.97 3.78
N HIS A 711 -38.45 0.44 2.55
CA HIS A 711 -39.71 -0.18 2.12
C HIS A 711 -40.08 -1.36 3.03
N MET A 712 -39.13 -2.27 3.26
CA MET A 712 -39.34 -3.43 4.14
C MET A 712 -39.67 -3.02 5.57
N SER A 713 -39.01 -2.01 6.12
CA SER A 713 -39.22 -1.54 7.49
C SER A 713 -40.61 -0.95 7.73
N VAL A 714 -41.21 -0.33 6.70
CA VAL A 714 -42.60 0.17 6.77
C VAL A 714 -43.61 -0.97 6.61
N VAL A 715 -43.36 -1.87 5.66
CA VAL A 715 -44.32 -2.94 5.32
C VAL A 715 -44.36 -4.06 6.36
N ILE A 716 -43.22 -4.39 6.97
CA ILE A 716 -43.12 -5.48 7.96
C ILE A 716 -44.07 -5.28 9.14
N ASP A 717 -44.15 -4.05 9.67
CA ASP A 717 -45.02 -3.73 10.81
C ASP A 717 -46.50 -3.87 10.44
N GLN A 718 -46.87 -3.43 9.23
CA GLN A 718 -48.24 -3.54 8.73
C GLN A 718 -48.66 -5.00 8.53
N ILE A 719 -47.78 -5.82 7.93
CA ILE A 719 -48.04 -7.25 7.70
C ILE A 719 -48.12 -7.98 9.03
N TYR A 720 -47.21 -7.71 9.96
CA TYR A 720 -47.20 -8.38 11.26
C TYR A 720 -48.48 -8.07 12.06
N LYS A 721 -48.94 -6.82 12.06
CA LYS A 721 -50.24 -6.42 12.66
C LYS A 721 -51.43 -7.14 12.02
N LYS A 722 -51.44 -7.26 10.68
CA LYS A 722 -52.49 -8.00 9.94
C LYS A 722 -52.48 -9.49 10.29
N LEU A 723 -51.30 -10.11 10.40
CA LEU A 723 -51.13 -11.53 10.68
C LEU A 723 -51.55 -11.87 12.13
N CYS A 724 -51.22 -11.01 13.09
CA CYS A 724 -51.62 -11.19 14.49
C CYS A 724 -53.10 -10.79 14.76
N ARG A 725 -53.74 -10.05 13.86
CA ARG A 725 -55.08 -9.41 14.02
C ARG A 725 -55.18 -8.61 15.32
N ASN A 726 -54.10 -7.93 15.71
CA ASN A 726 -54.03 -7.16 16.95
C ASN A 726 -53.19 -5.91 16.72
N THR A 727 -53.71 -4.74 17.12
CA THR A 727 -53.04 -3.44 16.96
C THR A 727 -51.85 -3.26 17.90
N SER A 728 -51.78 -4.06 18.97
CA SER A 728 -50.69 -4.02 19.96
C SER A 728 -49.43 -4.80 19.53
N ALA A 729 -49.48 -5.53 18.41
CA ALA A 729 -48.30 -6.19 17.85
C ALA A 729 -47.45 -5.19 17.05
N GLN A 730 -46.14 -5.27 17.17
CA GLN A 730 -45.21 -4.41 16.43
C GLN A 730 -44.00 -5.22 15.95
N ALA A 731 -43.52 -4.92 14.75
CA ALA A 731 -42.30 -5.52 14.20
C ALA A 731 -41.39 -4.41 13.67
N ILE A 732 -40.14 -4.38 14.15
CA ILE A 732 -39.18 -3.33 13.83
C ILE A 732 -37.92 -3.96 13.26
N LEU A 733 -37.47 -3.44 12.12
CA LEU A 733 -36.17 -3.71 11.52
C LEU A 733 -35.26 -2.52 11.79
N SER A 734 -34.08 -2.77 12.37
CA SER A 734 -33.09 -1.73 12.68
C SER A 734 -31.71 -2.15 12.21
N ALA A 735 -31.03 -1.31 11.44
CA ALA A 735 -29.63 -1.51 11.08
C ALA A 735 -28.72 -1.06 12.24
N GLU A 736 -27.63 -1.80 12.49
CA GLU A 736 -26.68 -1.46 13.56
C GLU A 736 -25.92 -0.16 13.27
N ASN A 737 -25.56 0.07 12.00
CA ASN A 737 -24.90 1.27 11.55
C ASN A 737 -25.68 1.94 10.39
N PRO A 738 -26.25 3.14 10.60
CA PRO A 738 -27.07 3.82 9.58
C PRO A 738 -26.24 4.38 8.41
N ASN A 739 -24.94 4.61 8.60
CA ASN A 739 -24.07 5.20 7.57
C ASN A 739 -23.60 4.18 6.53
N GLU A 740 -23.28 2.96 6.96
CA GLU A 740 -22.84 1.87 6.07
C GLU A 740 -23.55 0.56 6.45
N PRO A 741 -24.87 0.47 6.26
CA PRO A 741 -25.70 -0.61 6.79
C PRO A 741 -25.43 -1.97 6.13
N TYR A 742 -24.67 -1.99 5.04
CA TYR A 742 -24.31 -3.19 4.29
C TYR A 742 -23.04 -3.89 4.79
N LEU A 743 -22.33 -3.34 5.78
CA LEU A 743 -21.16 -3.96 6.43
C LEU A 743 -21.53 -4.75 7.69
N ASP A 744 -22.58 -4.33 8.39
CA ASP A 744 -22.98 -4.86 9.69
C ASP A 744 -24.32 -5.59 9.62
N GLY A 745 -24.76 -6.08 10.79
CA GLY A 745 -26.00 -6.83 10.91
C GLY A 745 -27.26 -5.97 10.86
N ILE A 746 -28.37 -6.61 10.49
CA ILE A 746 -29.72 -6.07 10.65
C ILE A 746 -30.37 -6.78 11.84
N ASN A 747 -30.80 -6.01 12.83
CA ASN A 747 -31.53 -6.52 13.98
C ASN A 747 -33.03 -6.50 13.69
N TYR A 748 -33.66 -7.68 13.81
CA TYR A 748 -35.09 -7.86 13.66
C TYR A 748 -35.71 -8.14 15.03
N ASN A 749 -36.59 -7.25 15.48
CA ASN A 749 -37.23 -7.34 16.79
C ASN A 749 -38.75 -7.32 16.64
N CYS A 750 -39.44 -8.20 17.38
CA CYS A 750 -40.89 -8.31 17.35
C CYS A 750 -41.48 -8.22 18.76
N VAL A 751 -42.64 -7.56 18.86
CA VAL A 751 -43.44 -7.48 20.07
C VAL A 751 -44.72 -8.28 19.85
N ALA A 752 -44.81 -9.43 20.50
CA ALA A 752 -46.00 -10.26 20.47
C ALA A 752 -47.18 -9.60 21.24
N PRO A 753 -48.44 -9.90 20.86
CA PRO A 753 -49.62 -9.32 21.52
C PRO A 753 -49.61 -9.53 23.05
N GLY A 754 -49.66 -8.44 23.82
CA GLY A 754 -49.73 -8.48 25.28
C GLY A 754 -48.40 -8.79 26.00
N LYS A 755 -47.28 -8.86 25.28
CA LYS A 755 -45.93 -9.06 25.86
C LYS A 755 -45.07 -7.80 25.77
N ARG A 756 -44.02 -7.75 26.59
CA ARG A 756 -42.99 -6.69 26.53
C ARG A 756 -42.01 -6.96 25.40
N PHE A 757 -41.26 -5.93 25.01
CA PHE A 757 -40.19 -6.02 24.01
C PHE A 757 -39.16 -7.09 24.41
N MET A 758 -38.93 -8.07 23.54
CA MET A 758 -37.97 -9.16 23.75
C MET A 758 -37.21 -9.46 22.46
N ALA A 759 -35.96 -9.90 22.60
CA ALA A 759 -35.16 -10.38 21.48
C ALA A 759 -35.78 -11.66 20.87
N MET A 760 -35.56 -11.89 19.57
CA MET A 760 -36.18 -13.00 18.84
C MET A 760 -35.94 -14.37 19.49
N ASP A 761 -34.77 -14.60 20.08
CA ASP A 761 -34.43 -15.87 20.72
C ASP A 761 -35.38 -16.26 21.86
N ASN A 762 -35.95 -15.27 22.56
CA ASN A 762 -36.82 -15.45 23.71
C ASN A 762 -38.31 -15.58 23.34
N LEU A 763 -38.67 -15.51 22.05
CA LEU A 763 -40.04 -15.73 21.57
C LEU A 763 -40.39 -17.22 21.51
N SER A 764 -41.68 -17.53 21.65
CA SER A 764 -42.21 -18.89 21.47
C SER A 764 -42.01 -19.36 20.02
N GLY A 765 -41.91 -20.68 19.80
CA GLY A 765 -41.75 -21.25 18.45
C GLY A 765 -42.83 -20.81 17.47
N GLY A 766 -44.09 -20.73 17.91
CA GLY A 766 -45.19 -20.22 17.07
C GLY A 766 -45.09 -18.72 16.78
N GLU A 767 -44.58 -17.92 17.72
CA GLU A 767 -44.36 -16.48 17.52
C GLU A 767 -43.21 -16.23 16.54
N LYS A 768 -42.14 -17.04 16.63
CA LYS A 768 -41.04 -17.05 15.65
C LYS A 768 -41.52 -17.41 14.25
N ALA A 769 -42.41 -18.40 14.12
CA ALA A 769 -42.99 -18.78 12.83
C ALA A 769 -43.83 -17.65 12.21
N ILE A 770 -44.67 -16.97 13.01
CA ILE A 770 -45.47 -15.82 12.56
C ILE A 770 -44.57 -14.64 12.15
N ALA A 771 -43.53 -14.35 12.92
CA ALA A 771 -42.57 -13.30 12.59
C ALA A 771 -41.78 -13.62 11.30
N ALA A 772 -41.35 -14.88 11.13
CA ALA A 772 -40.68 -15.32 9.90
C ALA A 772 -41.60 -15.20 8.67
N LEU A 773 -42.87 -15.62 8.78
CA LEU A 773 -43.86 -15.45 7.72
C LEU A 773 -44.05 -13.97 7.38
N ALA A 774 -44.20 -13.10 8.39
CA ALA A 774 -44.33 -11.66 8.15
C ALA A 774 -43.12 -11.08 7.41
N LEU A 775 -41.90 -11.53 7.74
CA LEU A 775 -40.68 -11.13 7.03
C LEU A 775 -40.67 -11.59 5.56
N VAL A 776 -41.05 -12.84 5.29
CA VAL A 776 -41.15 -13.37 3.92
C VAL A 776 -42.14 -12.56 3.08
N PHE A 777 -43.31 -12.23 3.62
CA PHE A 777 -44.29 -11.42 2.90
C PHE A 777 -43.89 -9.94 2.78
N ALA A 778 -43.10 -9.40 3.72
CA ALA A 778 -42.53 -8.07 3.57
C ALA A 778 -41.50 -8.02 2.41
N ILE A 779 -40.70 -9.07 2.25
CA ILE A 779 -39.78 -9.23 1.11
C ILE A 779 -40.58 -9.35 -0.20
N HIS A 780 -41.66 -10.14 -0.20
CA HIS A 780 -42.57 -10.26 -1.34
C HIS A 780 -43.14 -8.92 -1.79
N SER A 781 -43.51 -8.05 -0.86
CA SER A 781 -44.04 -6.73 -1.19
C SER A 781 -43.05 -5.84 -1.94
N PHE A 782 -41.74 -5.98 -1.68
CA PHE A 782 -40.73 -5.24 -2.43
C PHE A 782 -40.49 -5.84 -3.81
N ARG A 783 -40.42 -7.17 -3.90
CA ARG A 783 -40.20 -7.89 -5.15
C ARG A 783 -41.22 -9.03 -5.27
N PRO A 784 -42.33 -8.84 -6.01
CA PRO A 784 -43.40 -9.83 -6.07
C PRO A 784 -42.90 -11.11 -6.75
N ALA A 785 -43.10 -12.22 -6.05
CA ALA A 785 -42.84 -13.57 -6.52
C ALA A 785 -44.13 -14.16 -7.11
N PRO A 786 -44.08 -14.85 -8.27
CA PRO A 786 -45.29 -15.37 -8.91
C PRO A 786 -45.99 -16.45 -8.09
N PHE A 787 -45.25 -17.23 -7.31
CA PHE A 787 -45.81 -18.25 -6.42
C PHE A 787 -44.95 -18.46 -5.16
N PHE A 788 -45.58 -19.02 -4.12
CA PHE A 788 -44.94 -19.49 -2.89
C PHE A 788 -45.18 -20.97 -2.68
N VAL A 789 -44.16 -21.66 -2.16
CA VAL A 789 -44.27 -23.04 -1.67
C VAL A 789 -43.93 -23.02 -0.19
N LEU A 790 -44.86 -23.44 0.64
CA LEU A 790 -44.72 -23.50 2.09
C LEU A 790 -44.88 -24.96 2.53
N ASP A 791 -43.84 -25.50 3.17
CA ASP A 791 -43.81 -26.89 3.62
C ASP A 791 -43.85 -26.92 5.16
N GLU A 792 -44.86 -27.60 5.72
CA GLU A 792 -45.06 -27.82 7.16
C GLU A 792 -44.92 -26.56 8.05
N VAL A 793 -45.36 -25.40 7.55
CA VAL A 793 -45.31 -24.13 8.28
C VAL A 793 -46.19 -24.11 9.54
N ASP A 794 -47.07 -25.09 9.67
CA ASP A 794 -48.03 -25.29 10.75
C ASP A 794 -47.46 -26.10 11.93
N ALA A 795 -46.24 -26.65 11.83
CA ALA A 795 -45.63 -27.52 12.85
C ALA A 795 -45.58 -26.88 14.25
N ALA A 796 -45.31 -25.58 14.33
CA ALA A 796 -45.21 -24.82 15.59
C ALA A 796 -46.40 -23.88 15.85
N LEU A 797 -47.46 -23.93 15.04
CA LEU A 797 -48.62 -23.04 15.14
C LEU A 797 -49.82 -23.70 15.81
N ASP A 798 -50.46 -22.99 16.74
CA ASP A 798 -51.73 -23.41 17.35
C ASP A 798 -52.91 -23.19 16.39
N ASN A 799 -54.01 -23.95 16.56
CA ASN A 799 -55.18 -23.89 15.67
C ASN A 799 -55.80 -22.49 15.57
N THR A 800 -55.71 -21.68 16.64
CA THR A 800 -56.18 -20.29 16.66
C THR A 800 -55.33 -19.36 15.78
N ASN A 801 -54.02 -19.58 15.72
CA ASN A 801 -53.10 -18.81 14.89
C ASN A 801 -53.11 -19.29 13.43
N ILE A 802 -53.31 -20.60 13.21
CA ILE A 802 -53.53 -21.18 11.87
C ILE A 802 -54.73 -20.51 11.20
N GLY A 803 -55.86 -20.36 11.90
CA GLY A 803 -57.04 -19.68 11.36
C GLY A 803 -56.79 -18.21 10.97
N LYS A 804 -55.86 -17.52 11.63
CA LYS A 804 -55.47 -16.13 11.27
C LYS A 804 -54.57 -16.12 10.03
N VAL A 805 -53.59 -17.02 9.98
CA VAL A 805 -52.63 -17.17 8.88
C VAL A 805 -53.34 -17.58 7.59
N THR A 806 -54.25 -18.56 7.63
CA THR A 806 -55.04 -18.98 6.46
C THR A 806 -55.94 -17.88 5.93
N GLY A 807 -56.54 -17.08 6.82
CA GLY A 807 -57.31 -15.89 6.43
C GLY A 807 -56.45 -14.84 5.72
N PHE A 808 -55.20 -14.67 6.16
CA PHE A 808 -54.24 -13.79 5.51
C PHE A 808 -53.80 -14.35 4.14
N PHE A 809 -53.53 -15.65 4.02
CA PHE A 809 -53.14 -16.29 2.77
C PHE A 809 -54.24 -16.19 1.71
N ARG A 810 -55.51 -16.36 2.10
CA ARG A 810 -56.64 -16.23 1.17
C ARG A 810 -56.83 -14.81 0.65
N MET A 811 -56.55 -13.80 1.47
CA MET A 811 -56.56 -12.40 1.03
C MET A 811 -55.41 -12.15 0.05
N MET A 812 -54.21 -12.63 0.36
CA MET A 812 -53.03 -12.44 -0.50
C MET A 812 -53.09 -13.23 -1.81
N SER A 813 -53.70 -14.42 -1.80
CA SER A 813 -53.84 -15.26 -2.99
C SER A 813 -54.80 -14.65 -4.02
N ARG A 814 -55.80 -13.89 -3.56
CA ARG A 814 -56.73 -13.15 -4.43
C ARG A 814 -56.08 -11.92 -5.07
N GLU A 815 -55.12 -11.30 -4.39
CA GLU A 815 -54.55 -10.02 -4.80
C GLU A 815 -53.25 -10.14 -5.61
N SER A 816 -52.37 -11.10 -5.29
CA SER A 816 -50.94 -10.93 -5.63
C SER A 816 -50.14 -12.19 -6.04
N CYS A 817 -50.41 -13.38 -5.49
CA CYS A 817 -49.55 -14.54 -5.73
C CYS A 817 -50.24 -15.89 -5.56
N GLN A 818 -49.76 -16.93 -6.26
CA GLN A 818 -50.22 -18.30 -6.03
C GLN A 818 -49.52 -18.91 -4.81
N ILE A 819 -50.26 -19.47 -3.86
CA ILE A 819 -49.69 -20.07 -2.65
C ILE A 819 -49.98 -21.57 -2.65
N ILE A 820 -48.93 -22.38 -2.62
CA ILE A 820 -48.97 -23.84 -2.51
C ILE A 820 -48.49 -24.20 -1.12
N VAL A 821 -49.32 -24.89 -0.35
CA VAL A 821 -48.98 -25.29 1.02
C VAL A 821 -49.10 -26.79 1.21
N ILE A 822 -48.08 -27.37 1.83
CA ILE A 822 -48.06 -28.76 2.30
C ILE A 822 -48.22 -28.71 3.82
N SER A 823 -49.30 -29.31 4.32
CA SER A 823 -49.67 -29.27 5.74
C SER A 823 -50.46 -30.52 6.10
N LEU A 824 -50.31 -30.98 7.34
CA LEU A 824 -51.06 -32.12 7.88
C LEU A 824 -52.31 -31.68 8.67
N LYS A 825 -52.39 -30.41 9.08
CA LYS A 825 -53.55 -29.88 9.82
C LYS A 825 -54.71 -29.50 8.91
N GLU A 826 -55.90 -30.03 9.22
CA GLU A 826 -57.15 -29.80 8.48
C GLU A 826 -57.56 -28.34 8.45
N GLU A 827 -57.36 -27.61 9.55
CA GLU A 827 -57.68 -26.18 9.63
C GLU A 827 -56.86 -25.33 8.66
N PHE A 828 -55.74 -25.85 8.15
CA PHE A 828 -54.88 -25.15 7.21
C PHE A 828 -55.39 -25.26 5.77
N TYR A 829 -55.69 -26.48 5.32
CA TYR A 829 -56.07 -26.76 3.94
C TYR A 829 -57.59 -26.76 3.70
N SER A 830 -58.42 -26.72 4.75
CA SER A 830 -59.89 -26.58 4.64
C SER A 830 -60.35 -25.29 3.97
N ARG A 831 -59.48 -24.27 3.91
CA ARG A 831 -59.75 -22.97 3.25
C ARG A 831 -59.08 -22.84 1.87
N ALA A 832 -58.50 -23.93 1.35
CA ALA A 832 -57.89 -23.95 0.03
C ALA A 832 -58.94 -24.07 -1.08
N ASP A 833 -58.63 -23.59 -2.27
CA ASP A 833 -59.50 -23.73 -3.45
C ASP A 833 -59.38 -25.13 -4.09
N ALA A 834 -58.20 -25.76 -3.99
CA ALA A 834 -57.94 -27.11 -4.50
C ALA A 834 -57.01 -27.90 -3.55
N LEU A 835 -57.25 -29.20 -3.44
CA LEU A 835 -56.43 -30.15 -2.69
C LEU A 835 -55.69 -31.09 -3.64
N LEU A 836 -54.43 -31.33 -3.32
CA LEU A 836 -53.56 -32.29 -4.00
C LEU A 836 -53.23 -33.40 -3.00
N GLY A 837 -53.94 -34.53 -3.09
CA GLY A 837 -53.70 -35.69 -2.24
C GLY A 837 -52.58 -36.55 -2.82
N VAL A 838 -51.58 -36.87 -2.00
CA VAL A 838 -50.52 -37.81 -2.36
C VAL A 838 -50.70 -39.07 -1.52
N TYR A 839 -50.75 -40.23 -2.15
CA TYR A 839 -50.84 -41.52 -1.46
C TYR A 839 -49.79 -42.49 -2.01
N SER A 840 -49.30 -43.37 -1.13
CA SER A 840 -48.41 -44.45 -1.51
C SER A 840 -49.24 -45.70 -1.85
N MET A 841 -48.92 -46.35 -2.96
CA MET A 841 -49.33 -47.72 -3.21
C MET A 841 -48.14 -48.65 -2.96
N PHE A 842 -48.42 -49.80 -2.33
CA PHE A 842 -47.45 -50.87 -2.12
C PHE A 842 -47.82 -52.04 -3.01
N ASP A 843 -46.95 -52.36 -3.97
CA ASP A 843 -47.10 -53.50 -4.88
C ASP A 843 -45.83 -54.37 -4.78
N GLU A 844 -44.72 -53.94 -5.38
CA GLU A 844 -43.37 -54.53 -5.22
C GLU A 844 -42.30 -53.52 -4.73
N CYS A 845 -42.52 -52.22 -4.95
CA CYS A 845 -41.76 -51.07 -4.43
C CYS A 845 -42.75 -49.94 -4.08
N MET A 846 -42.37 -48.99 -3.22
CA MET A 846 -43.26 -47.85 -2.90
C MET A 846 -43.33 -46.88 -4.09
N PHE A 847 -44.52 -46.68 -4.64
CA PHE A 847 -44.81 -45.65 -5.64
C PHE A 847 -45.79 -44.62 -5.08
N SER A 848 -45.46 -43.34 -5.22
CA SER A 848 -46.36 -42.23 -4.88
C SER A 848 -47.25 -41.89 -6.08
N ARG A 849 -48.57 -41.83 -5.86
CA ARG A 849 -49.55 -41.36 -6.85
C ARG A 849 -50.25 -40.10 -6.34
N LEU A 850 -50.75 -39.29 -7.28
CA LEU A 850 -51.42 -38.03 -7.03
C LEU A 850 -52.91 -38.15 -7.34
N LEU A 851 -53.75 -37.55 -6.50
CA LEU A 851 -55.16 -37.27 -6.75
C LEU A 851 -55.41 -35.78 -6.55
N THR A 852 -56.30 -35.22 -7.37
CA THR A 852 -56.68 -33.80 -7.28
C THR A 852 -58.15 -33.70 -6.90
N LEU A 853 -58.47 -32.82 -5.97
CA LEU A 853 -59.84 -32.54 -5.55
C LEU A 853 -60.09 -31.03 -5.57
N ASP A 854 -61.12 -30.60 -6.28
CA ASP A 854 -61.55 -29.21 -6.33
C ASP A 854 -62.50 -28.93 -5.15
N LEU A 855 -62.20 -27.90 -4.35
CA LEU A 855 -62.99 -27.50 -3.19
C LEU A 855 -63.91 -26.31 -3.45
N THR A 856 -63.82 -25.65 -4.61
CA THR A 856 -64.69 -24.53 -4.99
C THR A 856 -66.20 -24.83 -4.99
N PRO A 857 -66.71 -26.04 -5.28
CA PRO A 857 -68.15 -26.31 -5.26
C PRO A 857 -68.72 -26.49 -3.84
N TYR A 858 -67.89 -26.50 -2.80
CA TYR A 858 -68.32 -26.71 -1.41
C TYR A 858 -68.34 -25.37 -0.64
N PRO A 859 -69.51 -24.90 -0.16
CA PRO A 859 -69.60 -23.62 0.54
C PRO A 859 -68.92 -23.67 1.91
N LEU A 860 -68.10 -22.66 2.21
CA LEU A 860 -67.47 -22.49 3.52
C LEU A 860 -68.50 -22.00 4.54
N ASN A 861 -68.55 -22.61 5.73
CA ASN A 861 -69.52 -22.29 6.78
C ASN A 861 -69.52 -20.83 7.26
N GLU A 862 -68.51 -20.01 6.93
CA GLU A 862 -68.44 -18.60 7.31
C GLU A 862 -69.29 -17.68 6.39
N GLU A 863 -69.56 -18.04 5.13
CA GLU A 863 -70.43 -17.23 4.24
C GLU A 863 -71.91 -17.33 4.64
N ASN A 864 -72.30 -18.42 5.30
CA ASN A 864 -73.66 -18.61 5.84
C ASN A 864 -73.92 -17.81 7.14
N ALA A 865 -72.91 -17.22 7.77
CA ALA A 865 -73.08 -16.40 8.97
C ALA A 865 -73.44 -14.95 8.62
N THR A 866 -72.84 -14.39 7.56
CA THR A 866 -73.10 -13.01 7.12
C THR A 866 -74.45 -12.84 6.44
N ASP A 867 -74.96 -13.88 5.75
CA ASP A 867 -76.30 -13.83 5.15
C ASP A 867 -77.43 -14.14 6.14
N ARG A 868 -77.13 -14.71 7.31
CA ARG A 868 -78.12 -14.90 8.39
C ARG A 868 -78.28 -13.69 9.32
N GLU A 869 -77.37 -12.72 9.28
CA GLU A 869 -77.51 -11.45 10.03
C GLU A 869 -78.21 -10.35 9.23
N LYS A 870 -78.49 -10.55 7.93
CA LYS A 870 -79.29 -9.60 7.13
C LYS A 870 -80.80 -9.88 7.13
N ASP A 871 -81.22 -11.06 7.57
CA ASP A 871 -82.63 -11.47 7.68
C ASP A 871 -83.10 -11.62 9.14
N LYS A 872 -82.52 -10.85 10.09
CA LYS A 872 -83.05 -10.68 11.45
C LYS A 872 -83.08 -9.24 11.90
#